data_AF-A0A4R2IF64-F1
#
_entry.id   AF-A0A4R2IF64-F1
#
_cell.length_a   1.000
_cell.length_b   1.000
_cell.length_c   1.000
_cell.angle_alpha   90.00
_cell.angle_beta   90.00
_cell.angle_gamma   90.00
#
_symmetry.space_group_name_H-M   'P 1'
#
loop_
_entity.id
_entity.type
_entity.pdbx_description
1 polymer ?
#
loop_
_entity_poly.entity_id
_entity_poly.type
_entity_poly.pdbx_seq_one_letter_code
_entity_poly.pdbx_strand_id
1 'polypeptide(L)'
;MSAYRFGAFTLDAAARELRKDGARVALPARAFSCLLMLVERRERAVDRDELIRALWRHGAATDVQLGQLVVQCRRALDDDGQTQWAIRTVAGFGYQWVAPTVVPDATPADAAPARMDDRAAAAPAESITAPRPRRRTSAVLACVVLLAVVATAITWAWSQRHAAPAVADASRARVVVLPLAAGDGDGRWLRLGGMDLVADRLRRSGLVVQPSEQTVGQLRALGEAGGDDTTAMRRAAPAATLVEGDVMQRDGRWFVHLRALRAGTAPPLAATGDDASPIAAVRGAADRLAAALGHVPAGTAEADPVSETVQRAQAALLANEPDTARTILLGDARLARDTPRLRLQLAEVDIRAGRLDEARRSLDGMLAAPATAGVFRAQVLAARGLIAVRSGEYAEAGRWFGDGIDALGDAAEPQLRGRLHNGRAVSRTSLEDYPAALLDYGIARDAFQRAGDEGGVARVDGNIGAMELLRAHPAQAEPYLVAAIARFEALGLVQERIGELQLLFEARRAQLDNARAWEAMDASWSQRARVPSRYSRLSMRLYRVEQLLQQGRHNEAGELLDDPANDGRPADVAENERIRLLRAELAWRRGDGEGALAELAGVPAGALASADSDIIRADVELLRARIERSLGRTRATAGAPEPPADAATNARTPLRRLAAANRAWAEHRDDDAARAFASAFALAQAQGVPLAIVRVAADYVGYLLARTRVAEAAAIASQVAVWADRDYDAALVQLALARAQGRREAWQAAFDTARRLAGERAIPRALGTPPG
;
A
#
# COMPACT_ATOMS: atom_id res chain seq x y z
N MET A 1 -17.82 24.83 38.84
CA MET A 1 -17.62 25.47 37.52
C MET A 1 -16.13 25.65 37.35
N SER A 2 -15.52 25.11 36.29
CA SER A 2 -14.05 24.99 36.18
C SER A 2 -13.58 25.45 34.80
N ALA A 3 -13.46 26.77 34.61
CA ALA A 3 -12.79 27.32 33.44
C ALA A 3 -11.28 27.40 33.71
N TYR A 4 -10.46 26.98 32.74
CA TYR A 4 -9.00 27.03 32.84
C TYR A 4 -8.47 28.08 31.86
N ARG A 5 -7.58 28.97 32.33
CA ARG A 5 -6.92 29.98 31.48
C ARG A 5 -5.43 29.70 31.36
N PHE A 6 -4.92 29.73 30.13
CA PHE A 6 -3.50 29.52 29.82
C PHE A 6 -3.15 30.24 28.51
N GLY A 7 -2.13 31.11 28.53
CA GLY A 7 -1.83 32.01 27.40
C GLY A 7 -3.06 32.82 26.97
N ALA A 8 -3.33 32.86 25.66
CA ALA A 8 -4.51 33.49 25.05
C ALA A 8 -5.80 32.63 25.13
N PHE A 9 -5.71 31.44 25.73
CA PHE A 9 -6.77 30.43 25.67
C PHE A 9 -7.58 30.35 26.96
N THR A 10 -8.87 30.11 26.81
CA THR A 10 -9.80 29.74 27.89
C THR A 10 -10.49 28.44 27.53
N LEU A 11 -10.33 27.42 28.38
CA LEU A 11 -11.00 26.13 28.26
C LEU A 11 -12.13 26.06 29.28
N ASP A 12 -13.38 26.08 28.81
CA ASP A 12 -14.56 25.95 29.65
C ASP A 12 -15.04 24.50 29.67
N ALA A 13 -14.84 23.81 30.80
CA ALA A 13 -15.24 22.42 30.98
C ALA A 13 -16.77 22.23 30.95
N ALA A 14 -17.54 23.22 31.43
CA ALA A 14 -19.00 23.13 31.51
C ALA A 14 -19.65 23.40 30.16
N ALA A 15 -19.19 24.43 29.44
CA ALA A 15 -19.67 24.76 28.10
C ALA A 15 -19.09 23.83 27.01
N ARG A 16 -18.04 23.05 27.35
CA ARG A 16 -17.25 22.24 26.41
C ARG A 16 -16.68 23.05 25.24
N GLU A 17 -16.19 24.26 25.55
CA GLU A 17 -15.64 25.19 24.56
C GLU A 17 -14.17 25.51 24.84
N LEU A 18 -13.37 25.55 23.77
CA LEU A 18 -12.06 26.19 23.77
C LEU A 18 -12.20 27.55 23.10
N ARG A 19 -11.71 28.60 23.74
CA ARG A 19 -11.68 29.96 23.19
C ARG A 19 -10.24 30.47 23.12
N LYS A 20 -9.92 31.23 22.07
CA LYS A 20 -8.68 32.00 21.91
C LYS A 20 -9.06 33.47 21.76
N ASP A 21 -8.55 34.34 22.62
CA ASP A 21 -8.87 35.78 22.63
C ASP A 21 -10.39 36.05 22.63
N GLY A 22 -11.17 35.18 23.29
CA GLY A 22 -12.63 35.26 23.35
C GLY A 22 -13.39 34.63 22.18
N ALA A 23 -12.72 34.30 21.06
CA ALA A 23 -13.32 33.62 19.91
C ALA A 23 -13.28 32.09 20.07
N ARG A 24 -14.34 31.39 19.63
CA ARG A 24 -14.43 29.93 19.73
C ARG A 24 -13.48 29.23 18.75
N VAL A 25 -12.67 28.31 19.27
CA VAL A 25 -11.81 27.42 18.49
C VAL A 25 -12.53 26.08 18.30
N ALA A 26 -12.72 25.67 17.05
CA ALA A 26 -13.34 24.40 16.74
C ALA A 26 -12.43 23.23 17.13
N LEU A 27 -12.87 22.39 18.07
CA LEU A 27 -12.12 21.23 18.54
C LEU A 27 -13.03 19.99 18.55
N PRO A 28 -12.65 18.87 17.90
CA PRO A 28 -13.42 17.63 17.95
C PRO A 28 -13.65 17.16 19.39
N ALA A 29 -14.81 16.55 19.67
CA ALA A 29 -15.23 16.21 21.03
C ALA A 29 -14.21 15.36 21.82
N ARG A 30 -13.51 14.44 21.14
CA ARG A 30 -12.48 13.60 21.76
C ARG A 30 -11.16 14.34 21.99
N ALA A 31 -10.79 15.26 21.10
CA ALA A 31 -9.61 16.12 21.28
C ALA A 31 -9.85 17.10 22.44
N PHE A 32 -11.07 17.65 22.55
CA PHE A 32 -11.48 18.43 23.71
C PHE A 32 -11.37 17.63 25.01
N SER A 33 -11.89 16.40 25.05
CA SER A 33 -11.76 15.54 26.23
C SER A 33 -10.30 15.22 26.58
N CYS A 34 -9.43 15.03 25.58
CA CYS A 34 -8.00 14.83 25.79
C CYS A 34 -7.34 16.07 26.39
N LEU A 35 -7.63 17.25 25.83
CA LEU A 35 -7.10 18.52 26.29
C LEU A 35 -7.53 18.81 27.74
N LEU A 36 -8.83 18.66 28.03
CA LEU A 36 -9.36 18.86 29.38
C LEU A 36 -8.69 17.91 30.40
N MET A 37 -8.56 16.63 30.05
CA MET A 37 -7.92 15.65 30.93
C MET A 37 -6.45 15.97 31.22
N LEU A 38 -5.70 16.50 30.24
CA LEU A 38 -4.31 16.93 30.44
C LEU A 38 -4.23 18.17 31.34
N VAL A 39 -5.12 19.15 31.15
CA VAL A 39 -5.17 20.39 31.95
C VAL A 39 -5.62 20.11 33.40
N GLU A 40 -6.59 19.22 33.60
CA GLU A 40 -7.05 18.78 34.92
C GLU A 40 -5.94 18.04 35.70
N ARG A 41 -5.06 17.33 34.98
CA ARG A 41 -3.97 16.53 35.55
C ARG A 41 -2.59 17.16 35.39
N ARG A 42 -2.54 18.47 35.20
CA ARG A 42 -1.31 19.24 34.90
C ARG A 42 -0.14 19.04 35.87
N GLU A 43 -0.40 18.64 37.10
CA GLU A 43 0.62 18.38 38.12
C GLU A 43 1.49 17.14 37.83
N ARG A 44 1.09 16.28 36.87
CA ARG A 44 1.86 15.08 36.50
C ARG A 44 1.78 14.75 35.01
N ALA A 45 2.69 13.90 34.56
CA ALA A 45 2.54 13.24 33.27
C ALA A 45 1.39 12.21 33.33
N VAL A 46 0.65 12.08 32.23
CA VAL A 46 -0.45 11.12 32.06
C VAL A 46 0.02 10.02 31.12
N ASP A 47 -0.08 8.78 31.60
CA ASP A 47 0.30 7.56 30.89
C ASP A 47 -0.52 7.35 29.61
N ARG A 48 0.09 6.76 28.57
CA ARG A 48 -0.60 6.53 27.27
C ARG A 48 -1.80 5.60 27.42
N ASP A 49 -1.66 4.51 28.17
CA ASP A 49 -2.76 3.58 28.38
C ASP A 49 -3.86 4.22 29.24
N GLU A 50 -3.50 5.09 30.18
CA GLU A 50 -4.44 5.88 30.97
C GLU A 50 -5.27 6.84 30.10
N LEU A 51 -4.62 7.55 29.17
CA LEU A 51 -5.31 8.40 28.19
C LEU A 51 -6.20 7.56 27.26
N ILE A 52 -5.70 6.42 26.78
CA ILE A 52 -6.44 5.52 25.88
C ILE A 52 -7.68 4.95 26.57
N ARG A 53 -7.56 4.46 27.81
CA ARG A 53 -8.69 3.92 28.57
C ARG A 53 -9.75 4.99 28.85
N ALA A 54 -9.33 6.22 29.18
CA ALA A 54 -10.25 7.30 29.51
C ALA A 54 -11.00 7.85 28.28
N LEU A 55 -10.33 7.95 27.14
CA LEU A 55 -10.87 8.56 25.92
C LEU A 55 -11.59 7.55 25.00
N TRP A 56 -11.39 6.24 25.22
CA TRP A 56 -12.02 5.15 24.48
C TRP A 56 -12.64 4.10 25.42
N ARG A 57 -13.94 4.24 25.70
CA ARG A 57 -14.69 3.44 26.70
C ARG A 57 -14.75 1.91 26.48
N HIS A 58 -14.37 1.37 25.33
CA HIS A 58 -14.45 -0.08 25.04
C HIS A 58 -13.24 -0.70 24.31
N GLY A 59 -12.06 -0.06 24.34
CA GLY A 59 -10.77 -0.65 23.93
C GLY A 59 -10.47 -0.70 22.42
N ALA A 60 -9.17 -0.76 22.09
CA ALA A 60 -8.54 -0.80 20.76
C ALA A 60 -8.22 0.54 20.06
N ALA A 61 -7.85 1.58 20.81
CA ALA A 61 -7.07 2.67 20.23
C ALA A 61 -5.57 2.37 20.33
N THR A 62 -4.82 2.62 19.26
CA THR A 62 -3.36 2.44 19.22
C THR A 62 -2.65 3.73 19.63
N ASP A 63 -1.37 3.64 20.01
CA ASP A 63 -0.52 4.81 20.29
C ASP A 63 -0.51 5.82 19.12
N VAL A 64 -0.67 5.33 17.88
CA VAL A 64 -0.80 6.18 16.68
C VAL A 64 -2.05 7.06 16.74
N GLN A 65 -3.18 6.50 17.18
CA GLN A 65 -4.43 7.27 17.32
C GLN A 65 -4.36 8.27 18.48
N LEU A 66 -3.71 7.91 19.59
CA LEU A 66 -3.43 8.86 20.68
C LEU A 66 -2.50 9.98 20.20
N GLY A 67 -1.44 9.64 19.44
CA GLY A 67 -0.53 10.61 18.85
C GLY A 67 -1.22 11.59 17.91
N GLN A 68 -2.10 11.10 17.01
CA GLN A 68 -2.91 11.95 16.14
C GLN A 68 -3.85 12.88 16.94
N LEU A 69 -4.43 12.38 18.03
CA LEU A 69 -5.29 13.17 18.90
C LEU A 69 -4.52 14.29 19.60
N VAL A 70 -3.29 14.02 20.07
CA VAL A 70 -2.41 15.03 20.66
C VAL A 70 -1.95 16.05 19.63
N VAL A 71 -1.69 15.64 18.37
CA VAL A 71 -1.41 16.57 17.27
C VAL A 71 -2.58 17.53 17.03
N GLN A 72 -3.83 17.05 17.09
CA GLN A 72 -5.01 17.91 16.98
C GLN A 72 -5.11 18.90 18.14
N CYS A 73 -4.86 18.45 19.38
CA CYS A 73 -4.81 19.34 20.54
C CYS A 73 -3.73 20.41 20.39
N ARG A 74 -2.52 20.03 19.95
CA ARG A 74 -1.41 20.97 19.74
C ARG A 74 -1.74 22.02 18.67
N ARG A 75 -2.26 21.60 17.51
CA ARG A 75 -2.70 22.53 16.46
C ARG A 75 -3.76 23.52 16.94
N ALA A 76 -4.70 23.09 17.76
CA ALA A 76 -5.73 23.98 18.30
C ALA A 76 -5.20 25.00 19.32
N LEU A 77 -3.99 24.77 19.85
CA LEU A 77 -3.30 25.65 20.78
C LEU A 77 -2.17 26.45 20.13
N ASP A 78 -2.01 26.37 18.81
CA ASP A 78 -0.82 26.88 18.11
C ASP A 78 0.49 26.35 18.74
N ASP A 79 0.46 25.11 19.24
CA ASP A 79 1.61 24.35 19.72
C ASP A 79 2.09 23.40 18.63
N ASP A 80 3.40 23.11 18.60
CA ASP A 80 3.99 22.15 17.68
C ASP A 80 4.87 21.13 18.42
N GLY A 81 5.26 20.06 17.71
CA GLY A 81 6.05 18.98 18.29
C GLY A 81 7.47 19.37 18.70
N GLN A 82 7.94 20.57 18.36
CA GLN A 82 9.29 21.07 18.62
C GLN A 82 9.32 22.10 19.76
N THR A 83 8.41 23.07 19.75
CA THR A 83 8.26 24.08 20.81
C THR A 83 7.57 23.53 22.05
N GLN A 84 6.58 22.63 21.88
CA GLN A 84 5.87 21.92 22.97
C GLN A 84 5.50 22.82 24.15
N TRP A 85 5.01 24.03 23.88
CA TRP A 85 4.81 25.07 24.91
C TRP A 85 3.64 24.74 25.84
N ALA A 86 2.67 23.93 25.38
CA ALA A 86 1.49 23.56 26.15
C ALA A 86 1.47 22.07 26.50
N ILE A 87 1.74 21.19 25.52
CA ILE A 87 1.73 19.74 25.73
C ILE A 87 3.13 19.19 25.47
N ARG A 88 3.80 18.73 26.53
CA ARG A 88 5.12 18.09 26.47
C ARG A 88 4.99 16.58 26.26
N THR A 89 5.78 16.02 25.35
CA THR A 89 5.91 14.57 25.18
C THR A 89 6.90 14.02 26.20
N VAL A 90 6.47 13.08 27.02
CA VAL A 90 7.38 12.32 27.90
C VAL A 90 7.72 11.02 27.18
N ALA A 91 8.93 10.95 26.63
CA ALA A 91 9.39 9.82 25.82
C ALA A 91 9.20 8.49 26.56
N GLY A 92 8.67 7.48 25.86
CA GLY A 92 8.35 6.18 26.45
C GLY A 92 7.17 6.11 27.44
N PHE A 93 6.60 7.24 27.88
CA PHE A 93 5.58 7.24 28.95
C PHE A 93 4.23 7.85 28.56
N GLY A 94 4.21 9.05 27.97
CA GLY A 94 2.93 9.73 27.73
C GLY A 94 3.05 11.23 27.51
N TYR A 95 2.09 12.00 28.01
CA TYR A 95 1.99 13.43 27.77
C TYR A 95 1.78 14.21 29.06
N GLN A 96 2.37 15.40 29.14
CA GLN A 96 2.24 16.28 30.29
C GLN A 96 1.81 17.67 29.85
N TRP A 97 0.88 18.26 30.58
CA TRP A 97 0.55 19.67 30.43
C TRP A 97 1.62 20.53 31.12
N VAL A 98 2.19 21.50 30.40
CA VAL A 98 3.30 22.33 30.90
C VAL A 98 3.02 23.83 30.81
N ALA A 99 1.93 24.25 30.17
CA ALA A 99 1.54 25.65 30.13
C ALA A 99 1.07 26.15 31.52
N PRO A 100 1.55 27.31 31.99
CA PRO A 100 1.04 27.95 33.20
C PRO A 100 -0.47 28.13 33.12
N THR A 101 -1.20 27.56 34.09
CA THR A 101 -2.67 27.50 34.07
C THR A 101 -3.24 28.13 35.32
N VAL A 102 -4.11 29.12 35.13
CA VAL A 102 -4.87 29.77 36.20
C VAL A 102 -6.30 29.22 36.18
N VAL A 103 -6.76 28.77 37.35
CA VAL A 103 -8.19 28.52 37.59
C VAL A 103 -8.72 29.81 38.21
N PRO A 104 -9.58 30.59 37.53
CA PRO A 104 -10.15 31.78 38.13
C PRO A 104 -11.02 31.36 39.31
N ASP A 105 -10.64 31.72 40.52
CA ASP A 105 -11.53 31.64 41.68
C ASP A 105 -12.69 32.62 41.46
N ALA A 106 -13.90 32.13 41.68
CA ALA A 106 -15.08 32.96 41.69
C ALA A 106 -15.11 33.79 42.98
N THR A 107 -14.61 35.03 42.91
CA THR A 107 -14.96 36.07 43.89
C THR A 107 -16.25 36.75 43.42
N PRO A 108 -17.26 36.90 44.30
CA PRO A 108 -18.63 37.24 43.90
C PRO A 108 -18.72 38.69 43.41
N ALA A 109 -19.13 38.87 42.15
CA ALA A 109 -19.61 40.14 41.65
C ALA A 109 -21.05 40.32 42.11
N ASP A 110 -21.16 41.09 43.19
CA ASP A 110 -22.14 42.10 43.53
C ASP A 110 -23.62 41.92 43.15
N ALA A 111 -24.43 42.21 44.17
CA ALA A 111 -25.87 42.12 44.19
C ALA A 111 -26.53 43.20 43.32
N ALA A 112 -27.64 42.81 42.67
CA ALA A 112 -28.82 43.64 42.62
C ALA A 112 -30.07 42.75 42.80
N PRO A 113 -31.10 43.23 43.52
CA PRO A 113 -31.82 42.39 44.45
C PRO A 113 -33.18 41.93 43.91
N ALA A 114 -33.74 40.98 44.66
CA ALA A 114 -35.10 41.02 45.20
C ALA A 114 -35.99 39.82 44.83
N ARG A 115 -36.53 39.27 45.92
CA ARG A 115 -37.76 38.50 46.09
C ARG A 115 -37.67 37.02 45.72
N MET A 116 -38.22 36.10 46.50
CA MET A 116 -38.76 36.09 47.86
C MET A 116 -39.09 34.63 48.09
N ASP A 117 -38.85 34.15 49.31
CA ASP A 117 -39.54 33.03 49.95
C ASP A 117 -39.34 31.60 49.39
N ASP A 118 -39.30 30.56 50.22
CA ASP A 118 -39.04 30.40 51.64
C ASP A 118 -39.00 28.87 51.84
N ARG A 119 -38.32 28.43 52.91
CA ARG A 119 -38.39 27.07 53.52
C ARG A 119 -37.74 25.91 52.75
N ALA A 120 -36.58 25.38 53.16
CA ALA A 120 -36.24 24.79 54.47
C ALA A 120 -37.28 23.72 54.89
N ALA A 121 -36.97 22.48 55.25
CA ALA A 121 -35.74 21.86 55.68
C ALA A 121 -35.96 20.34 55.71
N ALA A 122 -34.86 19.66 56.03
CA ALA A 122 -34.78 18.41 56.80
C ALA A 122 -34.81 17.07 56.04
N ALA A 123 -33.62 16.49 55.99
CA ALA A 123 -33.26 15.07 56.00
C ALA A 123 -33.94 14.31 57.20
N PRO A 124 -33.78 12.97 57.43
CA PRO A 124 -32.74 12.07 56.91
C PRO A 124 -33.18 10.61 56.61
N ALA A 125 -32.16 9.76 56.46
CA ALA A 125 -32.10 8.38 55.96
C ALA A 125 -32.69 7.26 56.83
N GLU A 126 -33.01 6.13 56.18
CA GLU A 126 -32.91 4.69 56.56
C GLU A 126 -33.90 3.91 55.66
N SER A 127 -33.79 2.65 55.23
CA SER A 127 -32.93 1.49 55.51
C SER A 127 -33.14 0.43 54.39
N ILE A 128 -32.22 -0.54 54.29
CA ILE A 128 -32.25 -1.68 53.34
C ILE A 128 -33.12 -2.80 53.88
N THR A 129 -33.99 -3.39 53.04
CA THR A 129 -34.55 -4.74 53.24
C THR A 129 -34.70 -5.49 51.90
N ALA A 130 -34.35 -6.78 51.90
CA ALA A 130 -34.76 -7.85 50.97
C ALA A 130 -35.07 -9.10 51.84
N PRO A 131 -35.67 -10.22 51.36
CA PRO A 131 -35.92 -10.68 49.97
C PRO A 131 -37.26 -11.44 49.72
N ARG A 132 -37.54 -11.88 48.47
CA ARG A 132 -37.80 -13.30 48.02
C ARG A 132 -38.56 -13.44 46.66
N PRO A 133 -38.49 -14.61 45.97
CA PRO A 133 -38.46 -14.71 44.50
C PRO A 133 -39.67 -15.44 43.85
N ARG A 134 -39.89 -15.29 42.52
CA ARG A 134 -40.46 -16.37 41.66
C ARG A 134 -40.37 -16.16 40.13
N ARG A 135 -40.06 -17.29 39.47
CA ARG A 135 -40.27 -17.73 38.06
C ARG A 135 -39.39 -17.15 36.93
N ARG A 136 -38.26 -17.83 36.73
CA ARG A 136 -37.33 -17.78 35.58
C ARG A 136 -37.73 -18.76 34.46
N THR A 137 -38.65 -18.38 33.57
CA THR A 137 -38.76 -19.04 32.25
C THR A 137 -39.11 -18.06 31.13
N SER A 138 -39.81 -16.96 31.42
CA SER A 138 -40.03 -15.87 30.47
C SER A 138 -38.80 -14.98 30.26
N ALA A 139 -37.93 -14.85 31.27
CA ALA A 139 -36.73 -14.03 31.21
C ALA A 139 -35.66 -14.60 30.26
N VAL A 140 -35.56 -15.92 30.13
CA VAL A 140 -34.59 -16.54 29.21
C VAL A 140 -35.02 -16.32 27.76
N LEU A 141 -36.31 -16.47 27.45
CA LEU A 141 -36.82 -16.21 26.11
C LEU A 141 -36.70 -14.71 25.75
N ALA A 142 -36.99 -13.83 26.71
CA ALA A 142 -36.77 -12.39 26.55
C ALA A 142 -35.29 -12.05 26.34
N CYS A 143 -34.37 -12.70 27.07
CA CYS A 143 -32.93 -12.52 26.87
C CYS A 143 -32.45 -13.07 25.52
N VAL A 144 -32.98 -14.18 25.04
CA VAL A 144 -32.61 -14.73 23.71
C VAL A 144 -33.14 -13.83 22.59
N VAL A 145 -34.38 -13.34 22.71
CA VAL A 145 -34.94 -12.38 21.74
C VAL A 145 -34.18 -11.04 21.80
N LEU A 146 -33.84 -10.56 22.99
CA LEU A 146 -33.04 -9.34 23.15
C LEU A 146 -31.62 -9.52 22.62
N LEU A 147 -30.98 -10.66 22.84
CA LEU A 147 -29.67 -10.99 22.27
C LEU A 147 -29.73 -11.13 20.75
N ALA A 148 -30.80 -11.70 20.21
CA ALA A 148 -31.01 -11.77 18.76
C ALA A 148 -31.24 -10.36 18.18
N VAL A 149 -32.08 -9.53 18.79
CA VAL A 149 -32.30 -8.13 18.36
C VAL A 149 -31.02 -7.31 18.49
N VAL A 150 -30.25 -7.49 19.56
CA VAL A 150 -28.96 -6.80 19.76
C VAL A 150 -27.91 -7.32 18.78
N ALA A 151 -27.83 -8.63 18.52
CA ALA A 151 -26.92 -9.19 17.52
C ALA A 151 -27.30 -8.74 16.10
N THR A 152 -28.60 -8.65 15.80
CA THR A 152 -29.11 -8.14 14.52
C THR A 152 -28.88 -6.64 14.40
N ALA A 153 -29.04 -5.87 15.48
CA ALA A 153 -28.74 -4.44 15.53
C ALA A 153 -27.23 -4.18 15.49
N ILE A 154 -26.39 -5.04 16.06
CA ILE A 154 -24.93 -4.96 16.00
C ILE A 154 -24.45 -5.34 14.60
N THR A 155 -24.99 -6.40 13.98
CA THR A 155 -24.65 -6.78 12.60
C THR A 155 -25.16 -5.76 11.59
N TRP A 156 -26.35 -5.19 11.81
CA TRP A 156 -26.88 -4.06 11.02
C TRP A 156 -26.08 -2.78 11.26
N ALA A 157 -25.66 -2.49 12.49
CA ALA A 157 -24.77 -1.35 12.78
C ALA A 157 -23.35 -1.59 12.26
N TRP A 158 -22.87 -2.83 12.21
CA TRP A 158 -21.61 -3.20 11.56
C TRP A 158 -21.72 -3.09 10.05
N SER A 159 -22.82 -3.55 9.45
CA SER A 159 -23.07 -3.39 8.03
C SER A 159 -23.29 -1.93 7.65
N GLN A 160 -23.85 -1.10 8.53
CA GLN A 160 -23.97 0.36 8.36
C GLN A 160 -22.65 1.10 8.61
N ARG A 161 -21.73 0.54 9.42
CA ARG A 161 -20.38 1.08 9.65
C ARG A 161 -19.38 0.63 8.59
N HIS A 162 -19.65 -0.49 7.91
CA HIS A 162 -18.88 -1.01 6.77
C HIS A 162 -19.52 -0.68 5.41
N ALA A 163 -20.80 -0.26 5.40
CA ALA A 163 -21.28 0.62 4.35
C ALA A 163 -20.52 1.93 4.53
N ALA A 164 -19.75 2.30 3.50
CA ALA A 164 -19.05 3.58 3.47
C ALA A 164 -20.03 4.69 3.92
N PRO A 165 -19.61 5.63 4.78
CA PRO A 165 -20.48 6.70 5.24
C PRO A 165 -20.91 7.56 4.05
N ALA A 166 -22.09 7.26 3.52
CA ALA A 166 -22.80 8.11 2.57
C ALA A 166 -23.62 9.10 3.37
N VAL A 167 -23.01 10.19 3.86
CA VAL A 167 -23.58 11.55 3.96
C VAL A 167 -22.43 12.50 4.32
N ALA A 168 -21.91 13.21 3.30
CA ALA A 168 -21.39 14.60 3.33
C ALA A 168 -20.43 14.95 2.16
N ASP A 169 -20.29 14.13 1.11
CA ASP A 169 -19.43 14.45 -0.06
C ASP A 169 -20.22 14.95 -1.29
N ALA A 170 -21.42 15.50 -1.07
CA ALA A 170 -22.28 15.98 -2.15
C ALA A 170 -21.75 17.24 -2.87
N SER A 171 -20.60 17.80 -2.46
CA SER A 171 -20.05 19.04 -3.05
C SER A 171 -18.90 18.83 -4.04
N ARG A 172 -18.46 17.59 -4.35
CA ARG A 172 -17.67 17.26 -5.54
C ARG A 172 -18.01 15.88 -6.09
N ALA A 173 -19.24 15.68 -6.56
CA ALA A 173 -19.61 14.44 -7.26
C ALA A 173 -18.66 14.20 -8.44
N ARG A 174 -17.86 13.12 -8.38
CA ARG A 174 -16.95 12.69 -9.45
C ARG A 174 -17.74 12.45 -10.74
N VAL A 175 -17.17 12.84 -11.87
CA VAL A 175 -17.74 12.58 -13.20
C VAL A 175 -17.09 11.34 -13.78
N VAL A 176 -17.91 10.41 -14.27
CA VAL A 176 -17.48 9.21 -14.99
C VAL A 176 -18.04 9.29 -16.40
N VAL A 177 -17.16 9.37 -17.40
CA VAL A 177 -17.55 9.38 -18.82
C VAL A 177 -17.50 7.96 -19.35
N LEU A 178 -18.63 7.47 -19.85
CA LEU A 178 -18.79 6.13 -20.40
C LEU A 178 -18.35 6.08 -21.87
N PRO A 179 -17.99 4.90 -22.41
CA PRO A 179 -17.72 4.73 -23.83
C PRO A 179 -18.88 5.23 -24.67
N LEU A 180 -18.59 6.04 -25.70
CA LEU A 180 -19.62 6.59 -26.55
C LEU A 180 -20.22 5.49 -27.44
N ALA A 181 -21.53 5.54 -27.68
CA ALA A 181 -22.19 4.71 -28.67
C ALA A 181 -21.84 5.25 -30.07
N ALA A 182 -20.86 4.62 -30.73
CA ALA A 182 -20.44 4.95 -32.09
C ALA A 182 -20.71 3.77 -33.04
N GLY A 183 -21.15 4.07 -34.26
CA GLY A 183 -21.42 3.07 -35.30
C GLY A 183 -20.15 2.38 -35.84
N ASP A 184 -20.35 1.30 -36.59
CA ASP A 184 -19.28 0.55 -37.25
C ASP A 184 -18.65 1.35 -38.41
N GLY A 185 -17.35 1.15 -38.68
CA GLY A 185 -16.59 1.84 -39.73
C GLY A 185 -15.55 2.83 -39.19
N ASP A 186 -15.26 3.91 -39.94
CA ASP A 186 -14.21 4.90 -39.63
C ASP A 186 -14.42 5.62 -38.29
N GLY A 187 -15.66 5.66 -37.78
CA GLY A 187 -16.01 6.25 -36.48
C GLY A 187 -15.77 5.34 -35.27
N ARG A 188 -15.38 4.07 -35.44
CA ARG A 188 -15.28 3.09 -34.34
C ARG A 188 -14.35 3.54 -33.20
N TRP A 189 -13.26 4.22 -33.53
CA TRP A 189 -12.31 4.72 -32.54
C TRP A 189 -12.93 5.78 -31.60
N LEU A 190 -13.99 6.48 -32.03
CA LEU A 190 -14.68 7.50 -31.24
C LEU A 190 -15.39 6.93 -30.00
N ARG A 191 -15.67 5.62 -29.96
CA ARG A 191 -16.18 4.97 -28.76
C ARG A 191 -15.28 5.22 -27.55
N LEU A 192 -13.97 4.97 -27.69
CA LEU A 192 -13.00 5.15 -26.60
C LEU A 192 -12.23 6.47 -26.71
N GLY A 193 -11.84 6.91 -27.91
CA GLY A 193 -11.14 8.18 -28.10
C GLY A 193 -12.06 9.39 -27.89
N GLY A 194 -13.34 9.29 -28.28
CA GLY A 194 -14.32 10.34 -28.00
C GLY A 194 -14.65 10.42 -26.51
N MET A 195 -14.79 9.28 -25.83
CA MET A 195 -14.92 9.22 -24.36
C MET A 195 -13.75 9.92 -23.66
N ASP A 196 -12.50 9.59 -24.02
CA ASP A 196 -11.31 10.19 -23.42
C ASP A 196 -11.21 11.71 -23.71
N LEU A 197 -11.58 12.12 -24.92
CA LEU A 197 -11.65 13.53 -25.28
C LEU A 197 -12.71 14.29 -24.47
N VAL A 198 -13.92 13.75 -24.30
CA VAL A 198 -14.94 14.34 -23.42
C VAL A 198 -14.40 14.45 -21.99
N ALA A 199 -13.76 13.40 -21.48
CA ALA A 199 -13.19 13.40 -20.14
C ALA A 199 -12.09 14.47 -19.96
N ASP A 200 -11.19 14.62 -20.93
CA ASP A 200 -10.17 15.69 -20.93
C ASP A 200 -10.79 17.08 -20.94
N ARG A 201 -11.80 17.33 -21.79
CA ARG A 201 -12.48 18.64 -21.87
C ARG A 201 -13.18 19.00 -20.56
N LEU A 202 -13.95 18.07 -20.00
CA LEU A 202 -14.61 18.28 -18.71
C LEU A 202 -13.60 18.54 -17.58
N ARG A 203 -12.46 17.84 -17.59
CA ARG A 203 -11.38 18.06 -16.62
C ARG A 203 -10.76 19.44 -16.74
N ARG A 204 -10.48 19.91 -17.96
CA ARG A 204 -9.98 21.27 -18.23
C ARG A 204 -10.98 22.35 -17.83
N SER A 205 -12.27 22.04 -17.82
CA SER A 205 -13.34 22.88 -17.26
C SER A 205 -13.43 22.86 -15.72
N GLY A 206 -12.49 22.18 -15.05
CA GLY A 206 -12.39 22.14 -13.59
C GLY A 206 -13.23 21.05 -12.91
N LEU A 207 -13.84 20.14 -13.68
CA LEU A 207 -14.54 19.00 -13.11
C LEU A 207 -13.56 17.91 -12.64
N VAL A 208 -13.93 17.21 -11.57
CA VAL A 208 -13.19 16.03 -11.08
C VAL A 208 -13.64 14.82 -11.90
N VAL A 209 -12.87 14.47 -12.94
CA VAL A 209 -13.23 13.42 -13.90
C VAL A 209 -12.35 12.19 -13.73
N GLN A 210 -12.98 11.04 -13.52
CA GLN A 210 -12.31 9.74 -13.45
C GLN A 210 -11.47 9.48 -14.72
N PRO A 211 -10.22 8.97 -14.57
CA PRO A 211 -9.42 8.56 -15.72
C PRO A 211 -10.13 7.52 -16.59
N SER A 212 -10.09 7.71 -17.91
CA SER A 212 -10.73 6.85 -18.90
C SER A 212 -10.34 5.38 -18.80
N GLU A 213 -9.06 5.10 -18.50
CA GLU A 213 -8.55 3.74 -18.29
C GLU A 213 -9.26 3.03 -17.12
N GLN A 214 -9.55 3.75 -16.03
CA GLN A 214 -10.28 3.20 -14.89
C GLN A 214 -11.74 2.92 -15.23
N THR A 215 -12.38 3.80 -16.00
CA THR A 215 -13.75 3.56 -16.44
C THR A 215 -13.83 2.31 -17.31
N VAL A 216 -12.90 2.15 -18.26
CA VAL A 216 -12.84 0.95 -19.11
C VAL A 216 -12.53 -0.30 -18.29
N GLY A 217 -11.56 -0.25 -17.37
CA GLY A 217 -11.24 -1.37 -16.48
C GLY A 217 -12.43 -1.81 -15.62
N GLN A 218 -13.11 -0.84 -15.02
CA GLN A 218 -14.27 -1.08 -14.18
C GLN A 218 -15.45 -1.64 -14.99
N LEU A 219 -15.72 -1.10 -16.18
CA LEU A 219 -16.74 -1.65 -17.07
C LEU A 219 -16.43 -3.06 -17.53
N ARG A 220 -15.15 -3.40 -17.82
CA ARG A 220 -14.78 -4.80 -18.13
C ARG A 220 -15.06 -5.73 -16.94
N ALA A 221 -14.71 -5.30 -15.73
CA ALA A 221 -14.98 -6.07 -14.51
C ALA A 221 -16.48 -6.25 -14.25
N LEU A 222 -17.31 -5.26 -14.61
CA LEU A 222 -18.76 -5.30 -14.46
C LEU A 222 -19.49 -6.00 -15.63
N GLY A 223 -18.95 -5.94 -16.84
CA GLY A 223 -19.54 -6.45 -18.09
C GLY A 223 -19.61 -7.98 -18.15
N GLU A 224 -18.80 -8.68 -17.33
CA GLU A 224 -18.97 -10.11 -17.07
C GLU A 224 -20.35 -10.46 -16.45
N ALA A 225 -21.11 -9.45 -15.98
CA ALA A 225 -22.44 -9.62 -15.39
C ALA A 225 -23.63 -9.33 -16.34
N GLY A 226 -23.40 -9.09 -17.64
CA GLY A 226 -24.44 -9.13 -18.68
C GLY A 226 -25.50 -8.01 -18.67
N GLY A 227 -25.12 -6.74 -18.49
CA GLY A 227 -26.04 -5.60 -18.52
C GLY A 227 -25.50 -4.36 -19.25
N ASP A 228 -26.37 -3.35 -19.42
CA ASP A 228 -26.03 -2.02 -19.97
C ASP A 228 -24.97 -1.28 -19.13
N ASP A 229 -23.99 -0.65 -19.80
CA ASP A 229 -22.82 0.01 -19.19
C ASP A 229 -23.24 1.09 -18.18
N THR A 230 -24.28 1.87 -18.51
CA THR A 230 -24.81 2.92 -17.62
C THR A 230 -25.39 2.32 -16.34
N THR A 231 -26.19 1.27 -16.46
CA THR A 231 -26.80 0.58 -15.32
C THR A 231 -25.76 -0.11 -14.44
N ALA A 232 -24.75 -0.73 -15.06
CA ALA A 232 -23.63 -1.34 -14.35
C ALA A 232 -22.83 -0.30 -13.57
N MET A 233 -22.42 0.79 -14.23
CA MET A 233 -21.64 1.85 -13.60
C MET A 233 -22.42 2.59 -12.52
N ARG A 234 -23.74 2.79 -12.69
CA ARG A 234 -24.60 3.40 -11.65
C ARG A 234 -24.59 2.58 -10.36
N ARG A 235 -24.57 1.26 -10.44
CA ARG A 235 -24.47 0.38 -9.26
C ARG A 235 -23.10 0.49 -8.58
N ALA A 236 -22.03 0.55 -9.36
CA ALA A 236 -20.67 0.63 -8.84
C ALA A 236 -20.31 2.01 -8.27
N ALA A 237 -20.88 3.08 -8.84
CA ALA A 237 -20.62 4.47 -8.46
C ALA A 237 -21.94 5.26 -8.30
N PRO A 238 -22.74 4.97 -7.24
CA PRO A 238 -24.09 5.51 -7.09
C PRO A 238 -24.13 7.04 -6.99
N ALA A 239 -23.10 7.64 -6.39
CA ALA A 239 -22.98 9.09 -6.21
C ALA A 239 -22.33 9.82 -7.41
N ALA A 240 -21.80 9.11 -8.40
CA ALA A 240 -21.12 9.74 -9.53
C ALA A 240 -22.11 10.35 -10.54
N THR A 241 -21.69 11.43 -11.19
CA THR A 241 -22.36 11.90 -12.41
C THR A 241 -21.87 11.06 -13.57
N LEU A 242 -22.77 10.31 -14.21
CA LEU A 242 -22.43 9.50 -15.37
C LEU A 242 -22.66 10.32 -16.64
N VAL A 243 -21.69 10.37 -17.53
CA VAL A 243 -21.82 10.99 -18.85
C VAL A 243 -21.86 9.88 -19.88
N GLU A 244 -23.02 9.71 -20.52
CA GLU A 244 -23.21 8.83 -21.67
C GLU A 244 -23.31 9.68 -22.94
N GLY A 245 -23.13 9.06 -24.09
CA GLY A 245 -23.35 9.76 -25.35
C GLY A 245 -23.36 8.88 -26.57
N ASP A 246 -23.93 9.41 -27.64
CA ASP A 246 -24.00 8.80 -28.95
C ASP A 246 -23.31 9.67 -30.01
N VAL A 247 -22.73 8.99 -30.99
CA VAL A 247 -22.01 9.59 -32.10
C VAL A 247 -22.55 9.00 -33.39
N MET A 248 -23.01 9.88 -34.29
CA MET A 248 -23.52 9.51 -35.60
C MET A 248 -22.91 10.38 -36.69
N GLN A 249 -22.70 9.81 -37.86
CA GLN A 249 -22.31 10.55 -39.06
C GLN A 249 -23.50 10.60 -40.03
N ARG A 250 -23.84 11.80 -40.50
CA ARG A 250 -24.88 12.04 -41.51
C ARG A 250 -24.39 13.08 -42.50
N ASP A 251 -24.48 12.76 -43.80
CA ASP A 251 -24.11 13.67 -44.90
C ASP A 251 -22.71 14.29 -44.76
N GLY A 252 -21.73 13.49 -44.30
CA GLY A 252 -20.35 13.94 -44.09
C GLY A 252 -20.12 14.82 -42.86
N ARG A 253 -21.14 15.08 -42.03
CA ARG A 253 -21.04 15.76 -40.74
C ARG A 253 -21.18 14.77 -39.58
N TRP A 254 -20.48 15.05 -38.49
CA TRP A 254 -20.56 14.31 -37.23
C TRP A 254 -21.50 15.01 -36.27
N PHE A 255 -22.37 14.24 -35.63
CA PHE A 255 -23.27 14.68 -34.58
C PHE A 255 -22.95 13.88 -33.32
N VAL A 256 -22.74 14.57 -32.21
CA VAL A 256 -22.43 14.01 -30.90
C VAL A 256 -23.48 14.48 -29.93
N HIS A 257 -24.16 13.57 -29.25
CA HIS A 257 -25.10 13.90 -28.18
C HIS A 257 -24.58 13.33 -26.87
N LEU A 258 -24.48 14.17 -25.84
CA LEU A 258 -24.01 13.80 -24.51
C LEU A 258 -25.12 14.03 -23.49
N ARG A 259 -25.24 13.13 -22.51
CA ARG A 259 -26.19 13.21 -21.40
C ARG A 259 -25.47 13.00 -20.08
N ALA A 260 -25.61 13.96 -19.16
CA ALA A 260 -25.13 13.85 -17.79
C ALA A 260 -26.27 13.41 -16.86
N LEU A 261 -26.14 12.19 -16.34
CA LEU A 261 -27.05 11.54 -15.41
C LEU A 261 -26.54 11.77 -13.98
N ARG A 262 -27.14 12.74 -13.28
CA ARG A 262 -26.85 13.03 -11.86
C ARG A 262 -27.69 12.15 -10.94
N ALA A 263 -27.11 11.75 -9.80
CA ALA A 263 -27.82 10.96 -8.80
C ALA A 263 -28.96 11.78 -8.18
N GLY A 264 -30.19 11.29 -8.29
CA GLY A 264 -31.36 11.87 -7.59
C GLY A 264 -31.97 13.14 -8.20
N THR A 265 -31.50 13.63 -9.36
CA THR A 265 -32.09 14.80 -10.05
C THR A 265 -32.68 14.43 -11.41
N ALA A 266 -33.88 14.93 -11.73
CA ALA A 266 -34.48 14.86 -13.06
C ALA A 266 -34.93 16.26 -13.53
N PRO A 267 -34.78 16.61 -14.82
CA PRO A 267 -34.29 15.79 -15.94
C PRO A 267 -32.76 15.77 -16.11
N PRO A 268 -32.20 14.80 -16.87
CA PRO A 268 -30.78 14.76 -17.20
C PRO A 268 -30.38 16.00 -18.02
N LEU A 269 -29.16 16.49 -17.79
CA LEU A 269 -28.60 17.56 -18.61
C LEU A 269 -28.09 16.96 -19.91
N ALA A 270 -28.38 17.61 -21.03
CA ALA A 270 -27.95 17.14 -22.34
C ALA A 270 -27.30 18.26 -23.14
N ALA A 271 -26.34 17.90 -23.99
CA ALA A 271 -25.67 18.80 -24.90
C ALA A 271 -25.39 18.08 -26.21
N THR A 272 -25.52 18.79 -27.33
CA THR A 272 -25.19 18.28 -28.66
C THR A 272 -23.95 18.98 -29.20
N GLY A 273 -23.25 18.36 -30.15
CA GLY A 273 -22.07 18.84 -30.87
C GLY A 273 -22.23 18.46 -32.34
N ASP A 274 -21.95 19.37 -33.27
CA ASP A 274 -21.97 19.04 -34.69
C ASP A 274 -20.86 19.76 -35.45
N ASP A 275 -20.13 19.03 -36.29
CA ASP A 275 -19.04 19.58 -37.10
C ASP A 275 -18.66 18.61 -38.24
N ALA A 276 -17.91 19.07 -39.24
CA ALA A 276 -17.31 18.21 -40.25
C ALA A 276 -16.16 17.35 -39.67
N SER A 277 -15.44 17.88 -38.66
CA SER A 277 -14.42 17.16 -37.91
C SER A 277 -15.03 16.41 -36.73
N PRO A 278 -14.76 15.10 -36.56
CA PRO A 278 -15.26 14.35 -35.42
C PRO A 278 -14.73 14.88 -34.09
N ILE A 279 -13.48 15.36 -34.06
CA ILE A 279 -12.86 15.96 -32.86
C ILE A 279 -13.58 17.26 -32.49
N ALA A 280 -13.89 18.11 -33.46
CA ALA A 280 -14.57 19.37 -33.21
C ALA A 280 -16.01 19.15 -32.72
N ALA A 281 -16.73 18.18 -33.30
CA ALA A 281 -18.07 17.82 -32.84
C ALA A 281 -18.07 17.35 -31.37
N VAL A 282 -17.13 16.46 -31.00
CA VAL A 282 -17.00 15.99 -29.60
C VAL A 282 -16.62 17.14 -28.66
N ARG A 283 -15.67 18.01 -29.04
CA ARG A 283 -15.30 19.19 -28.23
C ARG A 283 -16.49 20.11 -28.00
N GLY A 284 -17.24 20.42 -29.06
CA GLY A 284 -18.43 21.27 -28.98
C GLY A 284 -19.50 20.70 -28.05
N ALA A 285 -19.76 19.39 -28.11
CA ALA A 285 -20.68 18.73 -27.20
C ALA A 285 -20.18 18.78 -25.74
N ALA A 286 -18.91 18.47 -25.49
CA ALA A 286 -18.32 18.45 -24.15
C ALA A 286 -18.30 19.85 -23.50
N ASP A 287 -17.97 20.88 -24.28
CA ASP A 287 -17.95 22.27 -23.82
C ASP A 287 -19.34 22.77 -23.44
N ARG A 288 -20.35 22.46 -24.27
CA ARG A 288 -21.75 22.77 -23.97
C ARG A 288 -22.25 21.99 -22.75
N LEU A 289 -21.79 20.74 -22.58
CA LEU A 289 -22.11 19.96 -21.38
C LEU A 289 -21.46 20.56 -20.12
N ALA A 290 -20.20 20.98 -20.19
CA ALA A 290 -19.52 21.67 -19.09
C ALA A 290 -20.27 22.93 -18.67
N ALA A 291 -20.68 23.75 -19.65
CA ALA A 291 -21.51 24.92 -19.41
C ALA A 291 -22.85 24.57 -18.75
N ALA A 292 -23.53 23.52 -19.22
CA ALA A 292 -24.77 23.03 -18.62
C ALA A 292 -24.59 22.52 -17.18
N LEU A 293 -23.38 22.04 -16.84
CA LEU A 293 -22.99 21.63 -15.48
C LEU A 293 -22.54 22.80 -14.61
N GLY A 294 -22.53 24.05 -15.12
CA GLY A 294 -22.13 25.25 -14.38
C GLY A 294 -20.63 25.53 -14.38
N HIS A 295 -19.88 24.94 -15.32
CA HIS A 295 -18.43 25.11 -15.44
C HIS A 295 -18.04 25.90 -16.69
N VAL A 296 -16.89 26.57 -16.63
CA VAL A 296 -16.36 27.33 -17.78
C VAL A 296 -15.81 26.35 -18.83
N PRO A 297 -16.25 26.40 -20.09
CA PRO A 297 -15.72 25.55 -21.15
C PRO A 297 -14.21 25.73 -21.35
N ALA A 298 -13.53 24.66 -21.77
CA ALA A 298 -12.06 24.61 -21.89
C ALA A 298 -11.48 25.39 -23.10
N GLY A 299 -12.16 26.44 -23.57
CA GLY A 299 -11.72 27.37 -24.63
C GLY A 299 -11.63 26.76 -26.03
N THR A 300 -11.56 27.61 -27.05
CA THR A 300 -11.51 27.22 -28.48
C THR A 300 -10.07 26.93 -28.92
N ALA A 301 -9.51 25.77 -28.56
CA ALA A 301 -8.27 25.32 -29.20
C ALA A 301 -8.61 24.79 -30.60
N GLU A 302 -7.89 25.25 -31.64
CA GLU A 302 -8.07 24.79 -33.01
C GLU A 302 -7.97 23.25 -33.12
N ALA A 303 -8.75 22.68 -34.03
CA ALA A 303 -8.65 21.28 -34.40
C ALA A 303 -7.43 21.09 -35.30
N ASP A 304 -6.26 20.87 -34.70
CA ASP A 304 -5.07 20.44 -35.45
C ASP A 304 -5.18 18.94 -35.78
N PRO A 305 -4.97 18.50 -37.04
CA PRO A 305 -4.91 17.09 -37.38
C PRO A 305 -3.90 16.26 -36.56
N VAL A 306 -2.92 16.85 -35.86
CA VAL A 306 -2.05 16.11 -34.90
C VAL A 306 -2.90 15.58 -33.73
N SER A 307 -3.91 16.36 -33.31
CA SER A 307 -4.80 15.98 -32.21
C SER A 307 -5.61 14.73 -32.54
N GLU A 308 -6.03 14.56 -33.79
CA GLU A 308 -6.78 13.37 -34.20
C GLU A 308 -5.91 12.11 -34.17
N THR A 309 -4.70 12.15 -34.72
CA THR A 309 -3.75 11.04 -34.67
C THR A 309 -3.48 10.60 -33.23
N VAL A 310 -3.23 11.57 -32.34
CA VAL A 310 -3.02 11.30 -30.91
C VAL A 310 -4.25 10.65 -30.28
N GLN A 311 -5.46 11.13 -30.56
CA GLN A 311 -6.68 10.55 -29.99
C GLN A 311 -6.99 9.14 -30.52
N ARG A 312 -6.70 8.86 -31.79
CA ARG A 312 -6.79 7.50 -32.35
C ARG A 312 -5.80 6.54 -31.68
N ALA A 313 -4.56 6.98 -31.47
CA ALA A 313 -3.56 6.19 -30.76
C ALA A 313 -3.97 5.94 -29.29
N GLN A 314 -4.50 6.95 -28.61
CA GLN A 314 -5.00 6.82 -27.24
C GLN A 314 -6.21 5.87 -27.14
N ALA A 315 -7.12 5.90 -28.13
CA ALA A 315 -8.22 4.94 -28.22
C ALA A 315 -7.72 3.50 -28.33
N ALA A 316 -6.68 3.25 -29.14
CA ALA A 316 -6.04 1.94 -29.25
C ALA A 316 -5.35 1.53 -27.93
N LEU A 317 -4.72 2.45 -27.21
CA LEU A 317 -4.18 2.17 -25.87
C LEU A 317 -5.28 1.78 -24.86
N LEU A 318 -6.41 2.48 -24.85
CA LEU A 318 -7.57 2.14 -24.01
C LEU A 318 -8.17 0.78 -24.39
N ALA A 319 -8.10 0.40 -25.67
CA ALA A 319 -8.46 -0.93 -26.15
C ALA A 319 -7.43 -2.03 -25.80
N ASN A 320 -6.32 -1.68 -25.13
CA ASN A 320 -5.19 -2.55 -24.85
C ASN A 320 -4.48 -3.07 -26.11
N GLU A 321 -4.38 -2.22 -27.14
CA GLU A 321 -3.74 -2.49 -28.43
C GLU A 321 -2.54 -1.56 -28.67
N PRO A 322 -1.43 -1.71 -27.92
CA PRO A 322 -0.28 -0.80 -28.01
C PRO A 322 0.42 -0.83 -29.38
N ASP A 323 0.39 -1.95 -30.09
CA ASP A 323 0.99 -2.04 -31.44
C ASP A 323 0.14 -1.34 -32.50
N THR A 324 -1.19 -1.40 -32.38
CA THR A 324 -2.11 -0.57 -33.18
C THR A 324 -1.85 0.92 -32.93
N ALA A 325 -1.76 1.33 -31.67
CA ALA A 325 -1.47 2.71 -31.29
C ALA A 325 -0.14 3.21 -31.89
N ARG A 326 0.90 2.38 -31.81
CA ARG A 326 2.21 2.67 -32.41
C ARG A 326 2.15 2.82 -33.92
N THR A 327 1.42 1.92 -34.59
CA THR A 327 1.26 1.95 -36.05
C THR A 327 0.56 3.22 -36.52
N ILE A 328 -0.47 3.66 -35.80
CA ILE A 328 -1.16 4.94 -36.06
C ILE A 328 -0.19 6.11 -35.97
N LEU A 329 0.66 6.18 -34.94
CA LEU A 329 1.62 7.27 -34.76
C LEU A 329 2.72 7.26 -35.82
N LEU A 330 3.26 6.09 -36.18
CA LEU A 330 4.30 5.96 -37.21
C LEU A 330 3.80 6.26 -38.63
N GLY A 331 2.50 6.07 -38.88
CA GLY A 331 1.86 6.39 -40.17
C GLY A 331 1.70 7.89 -40.41
N ASP A 332 1.87 8.74 -39.39
CA ASP A 332 1.74 10.20 -39.53
C ASP A 332 3.06 10.81 -40.01
N ALA A 333 3.08 11.29 -41.26
CA ALA A 333 4.26 11.89 -41.88
C ALA A 333 4.84 13.10 -41.10
N ARG A 334 4.07 13.73 -40.21
CA ARG A 334 4.54 14.83 -39.36
C ARG A 334 5.44 14.36 -38.22
N LEU A 335 5.36 13.09 -37.83
CA LEU A 335 6.33 12.51 -36.91
C LEU A 335 7.75 12.56 -37.49
N ALA A 336 7.90 12.31 -38.80
CA ALA A 336 9.19 12.44 -39.50
C ALA A 336 9.69 13.90 -39.59
N ARG A 337 8.81 14.89 -39.38
CA ARG A 337 9.15 16.31 -39.25
C ARG A 337 9.45 16.73 -37.81
N ASP A 338 9.72 15.77 -36.93
CA ASP A 338 10.11 15.96 -35.54
C ASP A 338 9.05 16.68 -34.68
N THR A 339 7.76 16.37 -34.89
CA THR A 339 6.67 16.98 -34.11
C THR A 339 6.74 16.53 -32.64
N PRO A 340 7.01 17.43 -31.67
CA PRO A 340 7.31 17.03 -30.29
C PRO A 340 6.18 16.26 -29.61
N ARG A 341 4.92 16.65 -29.86
CA ARG A 341 3.74 16.01 -29.28
C ARG A 341 3.60 14.55 -29.74
N LEU A 342 3.84 14.26 -31.03
CA LEU A 342 3.78 12.90 -31.55
C LEU A 342 4.92 12.04 -31.01
N ARG A 343 6.12 12.62 -30.82
CA ARG A 343 7.26 11.93 -30.20
C ARG A 343 7.01 11.54 -28.74
N LEU A 344 6.45 12.45 -27.95
CA LEU A 344 6.06 12.15 -26.57
C LEU A 344 5.02 11.01 -26.53
N GLN A 345 4.00 11.07 -27.38
CA GLN A 345 2.97 10.03 -27.44
C GLN A 345 3.52 8.68 -27.89
N LEU A 346 4.44 8.65 -28.86
CA LEU A 346 5.14 7.43 -29.27
C LEU A 346 5.96 6.84 -28.11
N ALA A 347 6.67 7.69 -27.37
CA ALA A 347 7.42 7.27 -26.19
C ALA A 347 6.50 6.68 -25.10
N GLU A 348 5.34 7.28 -24.83
CA GLU A 348 4.37 6.75 -23.86
C GLU A 348 3.82 5.37 -24.29
N VAL A 349 3.52 5.19 -25.59
CA VAL A 349 3.12 3.89 -26.15
C VAL A 349 4.24 2.85 -25.97
N ASP A 350 5.48 3.22 -26.28
CA ASP A 350 6.63 2.33 -26.18
C ASP A 350 6.96 1.98 -24.72
N ILE A 351 6.86 2.92 -23.78
CA ILE A 351 6.97 2.64 -22.33
C ILE A 351 5.91 1.62 -21.90
N ARG A 352 4.65 1.82 -22.31
CA ARG A 352 3.55 0.91 -21.93
C ARG A 352 3.76 -0.49 -22.50
N ALA A 353 4.34 -0.60 -23.69
CA ALA A 353 4.70 -1.87 -24.31
C ALA A 353 6.03 -2.48 -23.81
N GLY A 354 6.77 -1.80 -22.94
CA GLY A 354 8.07 -2.26 -22.42
C GLY A 354 9.26 -2.04 -23.36
N ARG A 355 9.10 -1.25 -24.42
CA ARG A 355 10.13 -0.89 -25.41
C ARG A 355 10.92 0.34 -24.94
N LEU A 356 11.69 0.18 -23.86
CA LEU A 356 12.32 1.30 -23.16
C LEU A 356 13.39 2.03 -23.99
N ASP A 357 14.14 1.31 -24.83
CA ASP A 357 15.18 1.90 -25.68
C ASP A 357 14.58 2.68 -26.85
N GLU A 358 13.50 2.20 -27.46
CA GLU A 358 12.71 2.95 -28.43
C GLU A 358 12.11 4.22 -27.80
N ALA A 359 11.58 4.12 -26.58
CA ALA A 359 11.02 5.26 -25.87
C ALA A 359 12.10 6.30 -25.55
N ARG A 360 13.29 5.87 -25.08
CA ARG A 360 14.42 6.77 -24.79
C ARG A 360 14.84 7.54 -26.04
N ARG A 361 15.04 6.85 -27.16
CA ARG A 361 15.32 7.47 -28.47
C ARG A 361 14.24 8.46 -28.90
N SER A 362 12.97 8.12 -28.68
CA SER A 362 11.85 9.00 -29.00
C SER A 362 11.89 10.32 -28.21
N LEU A 363 12.50 10.36 -27.03
CA LEU A 363 12.61 11.56 -26.20
C LEU A 363 13.93 12.34 -26.40
N ASP A 364 14.89 11.82 -27.16
CA ASP A 364 16.22 12.43 -27.34
C ASP A 364 16.16 13.83 -27.98
N GLY A 365 16.96 14.75 -27.44
CA GLY A 365 16.99 16.15 -27.89
C GLY A 365 15.77 17.00 -27.51
N MET A 366 14.65 16.41 -27.05
CA MET A 366 13.42 17.18 -26.79
C MET A 366 13.60 18.27 -25.73
N LEU A 367 14.37 18.01 -24.67
CA LEU A 367 14.59 18.98 -23.58
C LEU A 367 15.47 20.18 -23.97
N ALA A 368 16.14 20.14 -25.13
CA ALA A 368 16.99 21.23 -25.62
C ALA A 368 16.19 22.33 -26.33
N ALA A 369 14.96 22.03 -26.77
CA ALA A 369 14.14 22.96 -27.53
C ALA A 369 13.39 23.95 -26.61
N PRO A 370 13.43 25.27 -26.86
CA PRO A 370 12.65 26.28 -26.11
C PRO A 370 11.14 26.03 -26.11
N ALA A 371 10.62 25.31 -27.11
CA ALA A 371 9.21 24.90 -27.23
C ALA A 371 8.75 23.89 -26.15
N THR A 372 9.69 23.36 -25.34
CA THR A 372 9.40 22.45 -24.23
C THR A 372 9.38 23.16 -22.88
N ALA A 373 8.56 24.21 -22.75
CA ALA A 373 8.39 24.94 -21.50
C ALA A 373 7.13 24.50 -20.72
N GLY A 374 7.11 24.75 -19.41
CA GLY A 374 5.96 24.51 -18.54
C GLY A 374 5.49 23.05 -18.52
N VAL A 375 4.17 22.84 -18.62
CA VAL A 375 3.52 21.53 -18.51
C VAL A 375 4.08 20.50 -19.50
N PHE A 376 4.37 20.89 -20.74
CA PHE A 376 4.89 19.95 -21.74
C PHE A 376 6.30 19.45 -21.37
N ARG A 377 7.14 20.33 -20.80
CA ARG A 377 8.45 19.92 -20.25
C ARG A 377 8.30 18.89 -19.16
N ALA A 378 7.38 19.15 -18.22
CA ALA A 378 7.10 18.28 -17.10
C ALA A 378 6.61 16.90 -17.56
N GLN A 379 5.85 16.81 -18.65
CA GLN A 379 5.43 15.54 -19.25
C GLN A 379 6.61 14.75 -19.85
N VAL A 380 7.49 15.41 -20.60
CA VAL A 380 8.70 14.78 -21.16
C VAL A 380 9.62 14.28 -20.04
N LEU A 381 9.80 15.09 -18.99
CA LEU A 381 10.59 14.74 -17.80
C LEU A 381 9.98 13.58 -17.03
N ALA A 382 8.65 13.54 -16.87
CA ALA A 382 7.95 12.41 -16.26
C ALA A 382 8.16 11.11 -17.06
N ALA A 383 8.11 11.17 -18.39
CA ALA A 383 8.34 10.01 -19.24
C ALA A 383 9.79 9.51 -19.14
N ARG A 384 10.78 10.41 -19.13
CA ARG A 384 12.19 10.05 -18.88
C ARG A 384 12.42 9.45 -17.50
N GLY A 385 11.82 10.05 -16.46
CA GLY A 385 11.86 9.50 -15.11
C GLY A 385 11.30 8.08 -15.04
N LEU A 386 10.18 7.82 -15.73
CA LEU A 386 9.58 6.48 -15.77
C LEU A 386 10.45 5.45 -16.50
N ILE A 387 11.12 5.84 -17.59
CA ILE A 387 12.11 4.98 -18.27
C ILE A 387 13.24 4.66 -17.30
N ALA A 388 13.82 5.66 -16.65
CA ALA A 388 14.92 5.48 -15.70
C ALA A 388 14.53 4.59 -14.51
N VAL A 389 13.32 4.73 -13.95
CA VAL A 389 12.80 3.80 -12.92
C VAL A 389 12.76 2.37 -13.43
N ARG A 390 12.19 2.15 -14.62
CA ARG A 390 12.07 0.80 -15.21
C ARG A 390 13.42 0.20 -15.62
N SER A 391 14.43 1.02 -15.82
CA SER A 391 15.82 0.60 -16.07
C SER A 391 16.66 0.47 -14.79
N GLY A 392 16.09 0.70 -13.60
CA GLY A 392 16.81 0.64 -12.33
C GLY A 392 17.74 1.83 -12.05
N GLU A 393 17.67 2.89 -12.85
CA GLU A 393 18.49 4.11 -12.77
C GLU A 393 17.88 5.12 -11.77
N TYR A 394 17.67 4.69 -10.52
CA TYR A 394 16.84 5.42 -9.54
C TYR A 394 17.34 6.84 -9.20
N ALA A 395 18.66 7.05 -9.15
CA ALA A 395 19.26 8.37 -8.91
C ALA A 395 18.98 9.34 -10.06
N GLU A 396 19.01 8.85 -11.30
CA GLU A 396 18.68 9.65 -12.48
C GLU A 396 17.17 9.92 -12.56
N ALA A 397 16.35 8.90 -12.32
CA ALA A 397 14.91 9.05 -12.24
C ALA A 397 14.49 10.13 -11.23
N GLY A 398 15.09 10.13 -10.04
CA GLY A 398 14.80 11.13 -9.00
C GLY A 398 15.09 12.57 -9.46
N ARG A 399 16.15 12.78 -10.24
CA ARG A 399 16.46 14.08 -10.86
C ARG A 399 15.41 14.46 -11.90
N TRP A 400 15.09 13.56 -12.83
CA TRP A 400 14.07 13.84 -13.86
C TRP A 400 12.71 14.19 -13.28
N PHE A 401 12.26 13.48 -12.24
CA PHE A 401 11.01 13.83 -11.57
C PHE A 401 11.11 15.15 -10.80
N GLY A 402 12.26 15.44 -10.17
CA GLY A 402 12.52 16.74 -9.52
C GLY A 402 12.41 17.91 -10.49
N ASP A 403 13.17 17.85 -11.58
CA ASP A 403 13.14 18.86 -12.65
C ASP A 403 11.73 18.99 -13.25
N GLY A 404 10.98 17.88 -13.33
CA GLY A 404 9.60 17.86 -13.81
C GLY A 404 8.64 18.58 -12.87
N ILE A 405 8.84 18.46 -11.55
CA ILE A 405 8.06 19.19 -10.54
C ILE A 405 8.35 20.69 -10.64
N ASP A 406 9.62 21.06 -10.77
CA ASP A 406 10.03 22.47 -10.92
C ASP A 406 9.48 23.07 -12.22
N ALA A 407 9.55 22.33 -13.33
CA ALA A 407 8.99 22.74 -14.61
C ALA A 407 7.46 22.85 -14.61
N LEU A 408 6.77 22.06 -13.78
CA LEU A 408 5.32 22.15 -13.63
C LEU A 408 4.90 23.41 -12.85
N GLY A 409 5.71 23.84 -11.88
CA GLY A 409 5.43 25.01 -11.05
C GLY A 409 4.06 24.95 -10.38
N ASP A 410 3.27 26.03 -10.50
CA ASP A 410 1.92 26.15 -9.94
C ASP A 410 0.81 25.74 -10.93
N ALA A 411 1.15 25.12 -12.06
CA ALA A 411 0.15 24.69 -13.03
C ALA A 411 -0.88 23.74 -12.38
N ALA A 412 -2.16 23.96 -12.71
CA ALA A 412 -3.30 23.20 -12.21
C ALA A 412 -3.45 21.83 -12.89
N GLU A 413 -2.42 20.99 -12.77
CA GLU A 413 -2.32 19.66 -13.39
C GLU A 413 -2.18 18.58 -12.30
N PRO A 414 -3.25 18.27 -11.54
CA PRO A 414 -3.16 17.39 -10.38
C PRO A 414 -2.74 15.95 -10.73
N GLN A 415 -3.17 15.40 -11.88
CA GLN A 415 -2.73 14.06 -12.29
C GLN A 415 -1.22 14.03 -12.58
N LEU A 416 -0.68 15.01 -13.31
CA LEU A 416 0.75 15.06 -13.63
C LEU A 416 1.59 15.30 -12.38
N ARG A 417 1.15 16.20 -11.49
CA ARG A 417 1.78 16.42 -10.18
C ARG A 417 1.83 15.12 -9.37
N GLY A 418 0.72 14.39 -9.31
CA GLY A 418 0.64 13.07 -8.67
C GLY A 418 1.66 12.08 -9.23
N ARG A 419 1.74 11.97 -10.56
CA ARG A 419 2.71 11.08 -11.24
C ARG A 419 4.15 11.44 -10.95
N LEU A 420 4.52 12.72 -11.01
CA LEU A 420 5.88 13.19 -10.77
C LEU A 420 6.33 12.93 -9.32
N HIS A 421 5.51 13.32 -8.33
CA HIS A 421 5.84 13.08 -6.93
C HIS A 421 5.87 11.59 -6.60
N ASN A 422 4.93 10.78 -7.11
CA ASN A 422 4.98 9.34 -6.92
C ASN A 422 6.24 8.72 -7.53
N GLY A 423 6.62 9.14 -8.74
CA GLY A 423 7.85 8.69 -9.39
C GLY A 423 9.10 9.02 -8.55
N ARG A 424 9.20 10.26 -8.06
CA ARG A 424 10.31 10.67 -7.19
C ARG A 424 10.32 9.94 -5.86
N ALA A 425 9.14 9.66 -5.28
CA ALA A 425 9.01 8.88 -4.05
C ALA A 425 9.50 7.44 -4.23
N VAL A 426 9.16 6.80 -5.36
CA VAL A 426 9.68 5.46 -5.71
C VAL A 426 11.19 5.51 -5.87
N SER A 427 11.74 6.48 -6.60
CA SER A 427 13.20 6.67 -6.70
C SER A 427 13.88 6.83 -5.34
N ARG A 428 13.32 7.65 -4.45
CA ARG A 428 13.84 7.86 -3.09
C ARG A 428 13.72 6.62 -2.22
N THR A 429 12.63 5.86 -2.37
CA THR A 429 12.44 4.56 -1.68
C THR A 429 13.54 3.59 -2.08
N SER A 430 13.82 3.45 -3.37
CA SER A 430 14.88 2.56 -3.88
C SER A 430 16.30 3.02 -3.51
N LEU A 431 16.47 4.29 -3.16
CA LEU A 431 17.72 4.87 -2.63
C LEU A 431 17.74 4.92 -1.10
N GLU A 432 16.76 4.31 -0.43
CA GLU A 432 16.60 4.24 1.03
C GLU A 432 16.41 5.61 1.74
N ASP A 433 16.05 6.67 1.01
CA ASP A 433 15.66 7.98 1.57
C ASP A 433 14.16 7.98 1.92
N TYR A 434 13.80 7.15 2.90
CA TYR A 434 12.41 6.93 3.29
C TYR A 434 11.68 8.17 3.83
N PRO A 435 12.30 9.05 4.65
CA PRO A 435 11.62 10.26 5.12
C PRO A 435 11.20 11.19 3.97
N ALA A 436 12.08 11.41 2.99
CA ALA A 436 11.75 12.23 1.83
C ALA A 436 10.75 11.53 0.89
N ALA A 437 10.83 10.21 0.76
CA ALA A 437 9.85 9.43 -0.01
C ALA A 437 8.44 9.56 0.57
N LEU A 438 8.26 9.45 1.90
CA LEU A 438 6.97 9.61 2.57
C LEU A 438 6.32 10.98 2.33
N LEU A 439 7.12 12.05 2.32
CA LEU A 439 6.63 13.39 2.00
C LEU A 439 6.09 13.46 0.56
N ASP A 440 6.84 12.91 -0.40
CA ASP A 440 6.40 12.88 -1.80
C ASP A 440 5.17 11.99 -2.01
N TYR A 441 5.08 10.83 -1.34
CA TYR A 441 3.88 10.00 -1.36
C TYR A 441 2.65 10.76 -0.84
N GLY A 442 2.80 11.51 0.26
CA GLY A 442 1.73 12.35 0.80
C GLY A 442 1.21 13.36 -0.24
N ILE A 443 2.12 14.06 -0.93
CA ILE A 443 1.77 15.02 -1.99
C ILE A 443 1.14 14.31 -3.19
N ALA A 444 1.71 13.18 -3.61
CA ALA A 444 1.21 12.43 -4.75
C ALA A 444 -0.21 11.93 -4.52
N ARG A 445 -0.48 11.36 -3.34
CA ARG A 445 -1.78 10.83 -2.94
C ARG A 445 -2.86 11.91 -2.94
N ASP A 446 -2.55 13.05 -2.35
CA ASP A 446 -3.44 14.23 -2.32
C ASP A 446 -3.69 14.79 -3.73
N ALA A 447 -2.66 14.83 -4.58
CA ALA A 447 -2.81 15.24 -5.98
C ALA A 447 -3.70 14.27 -6.78
N PHE A 448 -3.53 12.96 -6.63
CA PHE A 448 -4.41 11.96 -7.25
C PHE A 448 -5.85 12.04 -6.74
N GLN A 449 -6.05 12.28 -5.44
CA GLN A 449 -7.38 12.44 -4.86
C GLN A 449 -8.10 13.68 -5.43
N ARG A 450 -7.40 14.83 -5.54
CA ARG A 450 -7.94 16.03 -6.22
C ARG A 450 -8.26 15.80 -7.70
N ALA A 451 -7.45 14.97 -8.35
CA ALA A 451 -7.66 14.56 -9.73
C ALA A 451 -8.84 13.60 -9.92
N GLY A 452 -9.41 13.08 -8.82
CA GLY A 452 -10.37 11.98 -8.87
C GLY A 452 -9.74 10.77 -9.56
N ASP A 453 -8.52 10.41 -9.18
CA ASP A 453 -7.75 9.28 -9.69
C ASP A 453 -7.53 8.25 -8.57
N GLU A 454 -8.57 7.44 -8.31
CA GLU A 454 -8.53 6.41 -7.25
C GLU A 454 -7.49 5.32 -7.51
N GLY A 455 -7.20 5.00 -8.78
CA GLY A 455 -6.12 4.08 -9.13
C GLY A 455 -4.73 4.65 -8.80
N GLY A 456 -4.53 5.96 -8.98
CA GLY A 456 -3.34 6.67 -8.54
C GLY A 456 -3.19 6.67 -7.02
N VAL A 457 -4.28 6.89 -6.28
CA VAL A 457 -4.31 6.77 -4.80
C VAL A 457 -3.92 5.35 -4.36
N ALA A 458 -4.54 4.33 -4.96
CA ALA A 458 -4.24 2.93 -4.67
C ALA A 458 -2.76 2.58 -4.95
N ARG A 459 -2.20 3.10 -6.05
CA ARG A 459 -0.78 2.91 -6.38
C ARG A 459 0.15 3.54 -5.34
N VAL A 460 -0.18 4.73 -4.83
CA VAL A 460 0.60 5.36 -3.76
C VAL A 460 0.50 4.55 -2.46
N ASP A 461 -0.71 4.11 -2.08
CA ASP A 461 -0.89 3.26 -0.90
C ASP A 461 -0.07 1.96 -1.04
N GLY A 462 -0.11 1.29 -2.19
CA GLY A 462 0.69 0.10 -2.49
C GLY A 462 2.21 0.34 -2.39
N ASN A 463 2.69 1.45 -2.97
CA ASN A 463 4.10 1.84 -2.89
C ASN A 463 4.56 2.14 -1.45
N ILE A 464 3.70 2.74 -0.61
CA ILE A 464 3.98 2.90 0.82
C ILE A 464 4.06 1.52 1.49
N GLY A 465 3.16 0.61 1.16
CA GLY A 465 3.23 -0.78 1.63
C GLY A 465 4.55 -1.47 1.28
N ALA A 466 5.00 -1.35 0.02
CA ALA A 466 6.29 -1.85 -0.43
C ALA A 466 7.48 -1.20 0.33
N MET A 467 7.43 0.11 0.53
CA MET A 467 8.44 0.85 1.30
C MET A 467 8.54 0.34 2.74
N GLU A 468 7.41 0.13 3.42
CA GLU A 468 7.41 -0.40 4.79
C GLU A 468 7.99 -1.83 4.85
N LEU A 469 7.78 -2.67 3.83
CA LEU A 469 8.43 -3.97 3.74
C LEU A 469 9.96 -3.86 3.63
N LEU A 470 10.47 -2.93 2.82
CA LEU A 470 11.91 -2.67 2.72
C LEU A 470 12.52 -2.21 4.05
N ARG A 471 11.73 -1.45 4.82
CA ARG A 471 12.09 -0.97 6.18
C ARG A 471 11.95 -2.02 7.28
N ALA A 472 11.61 -3.27 6.94
CA ALA A 472 11.36 -4.34 7.91
C ALA A 472 10.13 -4.09 8.81
N HIS A 473 9.10 -3.43 8.27
CA HIS A 473 7.86 -3.07 8.97
C HIS A 473 6.63 -3.77 8.36
N PRO A 474 6.56 -5.12 8.36
CA PRO A 474 5.51 -5.86 7.66
C PRO A 474 4.10 -5.62 8.23
N ALA A 475 3.97 -5.39 9.53
CA ALA A 475 2.68 -5.08 10.17
C ALA A 475 2.15 -3.69 9.75
N GLN A 476 3.05 -2.73 9.50
CA GLN A 476 2.71 -1.40 9.01
C GLN A 476 2.38 -1.42 7.52
N ALA A 477 3.02 -2.29 6.74
CA ALA A 477 2.76 -2.46 5.31
C ALA A 477 1.34 -2.99 5.02
N GLU A 478 0.89 -3.99 5.78
CA GLU A 478 -0.36 -4.71 5.55
C GLU A 478 -1.61 -3.82 5.34
N PRO A 479 -1.94 -2.83 6.20
CA PRO A 479 -3.13 -2.01 6.00
C PRO A 479 -3.10 -1.20 4.70
N TYR A 480 -1.93 -0.73 4.26
CA TYR A 480 -1.80 -0.03 2.99
C TYR A 480 -2.04 -0.95 1.80
N LEU A 481 -1.44 -2.14 1.82
CA LEU A 481 -1.59 -3.15 0.77
C LEU A 481 -3.05 -3.63 0.65
N VAL A 482 -3.72 -3.90 1.78
CA VAL A 482 -5.15 -4.27 1.80
C VAL A 482 -6.02 -3.16 1.20
N ALA A 483 -5.76 -1.91 1.55
CA ALA A 483 -6.50 -0.77 1.01
C ALA A 483 -6.25 -0.55 -0.49
N ALA A 484 -5.02 -0.79 -0.96
CA ALA A 484 -4.68 -0.75 -2.39
C ALA A 484 -5.38 -1.87 -3.18
N ILE A 485 -5.33 -3.12 -2.68
CA ILE A 485 -6.00 -4.29 -3.29
C ILE A 485 -7.49 -4.04 -3.45
N ALA A 486 -8.17 -3.57 -2.40
CA ALA A 486 -9.61 -3.30 -2.43
C ALA A 486 -9.98 -2.25 -3.48
N ARG A 487 -9.16 -1.20 -3.64
CA ARG A 487 -9.38 -0.17 -4.66
C ARG A 487 -9.12 -0.69 -6.07
N PHE A 488 -8.02 -1.41 -6.29
CA PHE A 488 -7.74 -2.00 -7.61
C PHE A 488 -8.81 -3.00 -8.03
N GLU A 489 -9.33 -3.80 -7.08
CA GLU A 489 -10.45 -4.71 -7.31
C GLU A 489 -11.73 -3.96 -7.72
N ALA A 490 -12.09 -2.89 -7.00
CA ALA A 490 -13.26 -2.06 -7.33
C ALA A 490 -13.15 -1.36 -8.70
N LEU A 491 -11.93 -1.09 -9.16
CA LEU A 491 -11.63 -0.45 -10.45
C LEU A 491 -11.40 -1.46 -11.59
N GLY A 492 -11.42 -2.77 -11.32
CA GLY A 492 -11.13 -3.80 -12.34
C GLY A 492 -9.67 -3.81 -12.81
N LEU A 493 -8.75 -3.25 -12.03
CA LEU A 493 -7.32 -3.16 -12.35
C LEU A 493 -6.59 -4.43 -11.88
N VAL A 494 -6.82 -5.52 -12.62
CA VAL A 494 -6.35 -6.87 -12.27
C VAL A 494 -4.82 -6.95 -12.18
N GLN A 495 -4.10 -6.30 -13.10
CA GLN A 495 -2.64 -6.37 -13.15
C GLN A 495 -2.00 -5.71 -11.93
N GLU A 496 -2.46 -4.51 -11.56
CA GLU A 496 -2.00 -3.79 -10.38
C GLU A 496 -2.35 -4.56 -9.10
N ARG A 497 -3.57 -5.11 -9.01
CA ARG A 497 -4.02 -5.92 -7.87
C ARG A 497 -3.10 -7.11 -7.59
N ILE A 498 -2.60 -7.77 -8.63
CA ILE A 498 -1.72 -8.94 -8.49
C ILE A 498 -0.41 -8.56 -7.81
N GLY A 499 0.19 -7.42 -8.18
CA GLY A 499 1.42 -6.93 -7.55
C GLY A 499 1.22 -6.69 -6.05
N GLU A 500 0.10 -6.07 -5.68
CA GLU A 500 -0.21 -5.82 -4.26
C GLU A 500 -0.49 -7.10 -3.47
N LEU A 501 -1.12 -8.12 -4.09
CA LEU A 501 -1.32 -9.43 -3.46
C LEU A 501 0.01 -10.14 -3.16
N GLN A 502 0.99 -10.00 -4.04
CA GLN A 502 2.34 -10.54 -3.85
C GLN A 502 3.05 -9.86 -2.68
N LEU A 503 2.97 -8.54 -2.59
CA LEU A 503 3.50 -7.80 -1.44
C LEU A 503 2.76 -8.16 -0.14
N LEU A 504 1.45 -8.39 -0.20
CA LEU A 504 0.65 -8.80 0.97
C LEU A 504 1.04 -10.20 1.46
N PHE A 505 1.33 -11.13 0.54
CA PHE A 505 1.91 -12.42 0.88
C PHE A 505 3.23 -12.25 1.63
N GLU A 506 4.14 -11.41 1.11
CA GLU A 506 5.41 -11.13 1.79
C GLU A 506 5.22 -10.53 3.18
N ALA A 507 4.31 -9.56 3.32
CA ALA A 507 4.00 -8.92 4.59
C ALA A 507 3.49 -9.92 5.64
N ARG A 508 2.54 -10.77 5.26
CA ARG A 508 1.95 -11.77 6.18
C ARG A 508 2.91 -12.91 6.50
N ARG A 509 3.68 -13.34 5.49
CA ARG A 509 4.74 -14.34 5.66
C ARG A 509 5.84 -13.86 6.59
N ALA A 510 6.27 -12.60 6.46
CA ALA A 510 7.25 -12.00 7.35
C ALA A 510 6.79 -11.99 8.83
N GLN A 511 5.47 -11.90 9.05
CA GLN A 511 4.82 -12.01 10.35
C GLN A 511 4.57 -13.46 10.83
N LEU A 512 4.92 -14.47 10.02
CA LEU A 512 4.60 -15.89 10.24
C LEU A 512 3.09 -16.17 10.32
N ASP A 513 2.27 -15.35 9.67
CA ASP A 513 0.84 -15.57 9.45
C ASP A 513 0.62 -16.35 8.14
N ASN A 514 1.11 -17.60 8.13
CA ASN A 514 1.21 -18.42 6.92
C ASN A 514 -0.17 -18.68 6.29
N ALA A 515 -1.22 -18.88 7.08
CA ALA A 515 -2.57 -19.12 6.59
C ALA A 515 -3.08 -17.93 5.75
N ARG A 516 -3.03 -16.71 6.30
CA ARG A 516 -3.47 -15.51 5.58
C ARG A 516 -2.51 -15.11 4.46
N ALA A 517 -1.24 -15.50 4.53
CA ALA A 517 -0.31 -15.34 3.41
C ALA A 517 -0.74 -16.21 2.21
N TRP A 518 -1.07 -17.48 2.45
CA TRP A 518 -1.52 -18.41 1.41
C TRP A 518 -2.83 -17.97 0.75
N GLU A 519 -3.77 -17.42 1.52
CA GLU A 519 -5.01 -16.84 0.97
C GLU A 519 -4.74 -15.76 -0.08
N ALA A 520 -3.75 -14.89 0.14
CA ALA A 520 -3.38 -13.84 -0.82
C ALA A 520 -2.82 -14.44 -2.12
N MET A 521 -2.03 -15.51 -2.02
CA MET A 521 -1.49 -16.22 -3.18
C MET A 521 -2.52 -17.05 -3.93
N ASP A 522 -3.44 -17.70 -3.23
CA ASP A 522 -4.56 -18.40 -3.87
C ASP A 522 -5.47 -17.42 -4.62
N ALA A 523 -5.74 -16.24 -4.03
CA ALA A 523 -6.49 -15.17 -4.70
C ALA A 523 -5.78 -14.68 -5.97
N SER A 524 -4.45 -14.48 -5.92
CA SER A 524 -3.65 -14.14 -7.10
C SER A 524 -3.72 -15.25 -8.16
N TRP A 525 -3.43 -16.50 -7.77
CA TRP A 525 -3.37 -17.66 -8.65
C TRP A 525 -4.70 -17.96 -9.37
N SER A 526 -5.83 -17.70 -8.71
CA SER A 526 -7.17 -17.86 -9.30
C SER A 526 -7.40 -16.95 -10.52
N GLN A 527 -6.69 -15.81 -10.59
CA GLN A 527 -6.84 -14.83 -11.66
C GLN A 527 -5.85 -15.00 -12.81
N ARG A 528 -4.96 -16.01 -12.76
CA ARG A 528 -3.86 -16.19 -13.74
C ARG A 528 -4.31 -16.22 -15.20
N ALA A 529 -5.50 -16.76 -15.49
CA ALA A 529 -6.05 -16.83 -16.85
C ALA A 529 -6.42 -15.45 -17.42
N ARG A 530 -6.64 -14.45 -16.56
CA ARG A 530 -7.02 -13.07 -16.94
C ARG A 530 -5.81 -12.16 -17.16
N VAL A 531 -4.59 -12.67 -17.00
CA VAL A 531 -3.36 -11.87 -17.04
C VAL A 531 -2.70 -12.02 -18.41
N PRO A 532 -2.74 -11.00 -19.29
CA PRO A 532 -2.16 -11.09 -20.63
C PRO A 532 -0.64 -10.99 -20.62
N SER A 533 -0.05 -10.31 -19.63
CA SER A 533 1.40 -10.13 -19.50
C SER A 533 2.13 -11.43 -19.16
N ARG A 534 3.13 -11.80 -19.96
CA ARG A 534 4.04 -12.94 -19.67
C ARG A 534 4.78 -12.73 -18.35
N TYR A 535 5.33 -11.53 -18.15
CA TYR A 535 6.07 -11.15 -16.94
C TYR A 535 5.24 -11.39 -15.68
N SER A 536 4.00 -10.89 -15.68
CA SER A 536 3.10 -11.05 -14.52
C SER A 536 2.76 -12.53 -14.28
N ARG A 537 2.54 -13.33 -15.34
CA ARG A 537 2.31 -14.78 -15.18
C ARG A 537 3.52 -15.51 -14.61
N LEU A 538 4.73 -15.18 -15.06
CA LEU A 538 5.96 -15.75 -14.52
C LEU A 538 6.13 -15.37 -13.05
N SER A 539 5.99 -14.09 -12.71
CA SER A 539 6.04 -13.61 -11.33
C SER A 539 5.03 -14.36 -10.43
N MET A 540 3.76 -14.46 -10.83
CA MET A 540 2.75 -15.22 -10.06
C MET A 540 3.15 -16.68 -9.84
N ARG A 541 3.76 -17.32 -10.85
CA ARG A 541 4.27 -18.68 -10.77
C ARG A 541 5.41 -18.79 -9.77
N LEU A 542 6.38 -17.89 -9.78
CA LEU A 542 7.52 -17.94 -8.84
C LEU A 542 7.06 -17.77 -7.40
N TYR A 543 6.14 -16.84 -7.12
CA TYR A 543 5.53 -16.71 -5.78
C TYR A 543 4.75 -17.97 -5.37
N ARG A 544 4.09 -18.65 -6.33
CA ARG A 544 3.43 -19.94 -6.06
C ARG A 544 4.44 -21.03 -5.72
N VAL A 545 5.57 -21.11 -6.43
CA VAL A 545 6.66 -22.03 -6.10
C VAL A 545 7.18 -21.78 -4.69
N GLU A 546 7.40 -20.52 -4.31
CA GLU A 546 7.85 -20.15 -2.97
C GLU A 546 6.88 -20.59 -1.86
N GLN A 547 5.58 -20.38 -2.09
CA GLN A 547 4.54 -20.91 -1.20
C GLN A 547 4.63 -22.43 -1.06
N LEU A 548 4.75 -23.16 -2.17
CA LEU A 548 4.82 -24.63 -2.18
C LEU A 548 6.07 -25.15 -1.45
N LEU A 549 7.23 -24.53 -1.67
CA LEU A 549 8.46 -24.85 -0.94
C LEU A 549 8.30 -24.66 0.57
N GLN A 550 7.61 -23.60 1.02
CA GLN A 550 7.35 -23.34 2.44
C GLN A 550 6.33 -24.31 3.06
N GLN A 551 5.40 -24.82 2.27
CA GLN A 551 4.49 -25.90 2.65
C GLN A 551 5.17 -27.29 2.63
N GLY A 552 6.39 -27.37 2.09
CA GLY A 552 7.09 -28.64 1.87
C GLY A 552 6.52 -29.47 0.72
N ARG A 553 5.80 -28.87 -0.24
CA ARG A 553 5.26 -29.52 -1.45
C ARG A 553 6.28 -29.43 -2.58
N HIS A 554 7.40 -30.12 -2.45
CA HIS A 554 8.55 -30.02 -3.34
C HIS A 554 8.27 -30.59 -4.73
N ASN A 555 7.45 -31.63 -4.85
CA ASN A 555 7.08 -32.23 -6.13
C ASN A 555 6.34 -31.25 -7.04
N GLU A 556 5.27 -30.66 -6.54
CA GLU A 556 4.50 -29.66 -7.26
C GLU A 556 5.30 -28.38 -7.52
N ALA A 557 6.18 -27.98 -6.59
CA ALA A 557 7.11 -26.87 -6.81
C ALA A 557 8.05 -27.14 -8.00
N GLY A 558 8.55 -28.37 -8.12
CA GLY A 558 9.40 -28.81 -9.24
C GLY A 558 8.66 -28.82 -10.57
N GLU A 559 7.47 -29.44 -10.63
CA GLU A 559 6.63 -29.44 -11.82
C GLU A 559 6.35 -28.02 -12.34
N LEU A 560 6.14 -27.09 -11.41
CA LEU A 560 5.87 -25.70 -11.75
C LEU A 560 7.12 -24.94 -12.23
N LEU A 561 8.32 -25.28 -11.73
CA LEU A 561 9.61 -24.71 -12.18
C LEU A 561 10.08 -25.27 -13.54
N ASP A 562 9.66 -26.49 -13.87
CA ASP A 562 10.06 -27.22 -15.09
C ASP A 562 9.07 -27.02 -16.26
N ASP A 563 8.00 -26.22 -16.07
CA ASP A 563 6.99 -25.93 -17.09
C ASP A 563 7.62 -25.34 -18.38
N PRO A 564 7.51 -26.03 -19.54
CA PRO A 564 8.08 -25.60 -20.83
C PRO A 564 7.59 -24.24 -21.31
N ALA A 565 6.47 -23.74 -20.78
CA ALA A 565 6.01 -22.37 -21.03
C ALA A 565 7.01 -21.29 -20.55
N ASN A 566 8.09 -21.66 -19.84
CA ASN A 566 9.23 -20.80 -19.54
C ASN A 566 10.04 -20.39 -20.80
N ASP A 567 10.06 -21.19 -21.86
CA ASP A 567 11.21 -21.23 -22.79
C ASP A 567 11.04 -20.49 -24.13
N GLY A 568 9.99 -19.67 -24.30
CA GLY A 568 9.73 -19.00 -25.59
C GLY A 568 10.55 -17.73 -25.89
N ARG A 569 11.04 -17.02 -24.87
CA ARG A 569 11.92 -15.83 -24.96
C ARG A 569 12.78 -15.77 -23.69
N PRO A 570 14.01 -15.22 -23.74
CA PRO A 570 14.85 -15.08 -22.54
C PRO A 570 14.06 -14.31 -21.47
N ALA A 571 13.93 -14.87 -20.27
CA ALA A 571 13.53 -14.10 -19.11
C ALA A 571 14.54 -12.97 -18.88
N ASP A 572 14.13 -11.88 -18.22
CA ASP A 572 15.11 -10.84 -17.87
C ASP A 572 16.14 -11.38 -16.85
N VAL A 573 17.20 -10.62 -16.59
CA VAL A 573 18.29 -11.07 -15.71
C VAL A 573 17.77 -11.41 -14.31
N ALA A 574 16.88 -10.58 -13.73
CA ALA A 574 16.37 -10.75 -12.38
C ALA A 574 15.42 -11.96 -12.25
N GLU A 575 14.56 -12.19 -13.25
CA GLU A 575 13.68 -13.36 -13.33
C GLU A 575 14.49 -14.66 -13.39
N ASN A 576 15.54 -14.69 -14.22
CA ASN A 576 16.44 -15.85 -14.30
C ASN A 576 17.15 -16.12 -12.97
N GLU A 577 17.60 -15.07 -12.27
CA GLU A 577 18.22 -15.20 -10.95
C GLU A 577 17.26 -15.76 -9.90
N ARG A 578 15.99 -15.30 -9.90
CA ARG A 578 14.98 -15.83 -8.99
C ARG A 578 14.63 -17.29 -9.29
N ILE A 579 14.52 -17.67 -10.57
CA ILE A 579 14.31 -19.08 -10.97
C ILE A 579 15.45 -19.96 -10.46
N ARG A 580 16.72 -19.54 -10.67
CA ARG A 580 17.90 -20.28 -10.21
C ARG A 580 17.93 -20.41 -8.69
N LEU A 581 17.61 -19.35 -7.96
CA LEU A 581 17.50 -19.39 -6.50
C LEU A 581 16.47 -20.44 -6.04
N LEU A 582 15.28 -20.47 -6.65
CA LEU A 582 14.22 -21.42 -6.29
C LEU A 582 14.58 -22.87 -6.68
N ARG A 583 15.24 -23.07 -7.83
CA ARG A 583 15.77 -24.38 -8.23
C ARG A 583 16.84 -24.88 -7.27
N ALA A 584 17.76 -24.01 -6.87
CA ALA A 584 18.78 -24.34 -5.87
C ALA A 584 18.16 -24.70 -4.52
N GLU A 585 17.15 -23.94 -4.07
CA GLU A 585 16.45 -24.24 -2.82
C GLU A 585 15.74 -25.60 -2.90
N LEU A 586 15.05 -25.88 -4.01
CA LEU A 586 14.39 -27.16 -4.24
C LEU A 586 15.37 -28.34 -4.26
N ALA A 587 16.48 -28.21 -4.99
CA ALA A 587 17.53 -29.23 -5.07
C ALA A 587 18.12 -29.51 -3.68
N TRP A 588 18.47 -28.45 -2.93
CA TRP A 588 19.00 -28.61 -1.58
C TRP A 588 17.99 -29.27 -0.62
N ARG A 589 16.72 -28.88 -0.67
CA ARG A 589 15.65 -29.49 0.14
C ARG A 589 15.39 -30.96 -0.21
N ARG A 590 15.74 -31.40 -1.42
CA ARG A 590 15.71 -32.81 -1.87
C ARG A 590 17.00 -33.58 -1.57
N GLY A 591 18.00 -32.93 -0.95
CA GLY A 591 19.28 -33.55 -0.59
C GLY A 591 20.36 -33.47 -1.66
N ASP A 592 20.11 -32.77 -2.78
CA ASP A 592 21.09 -32.54 -3.83
C ASP A 592 21.83 -31.20 -3.61
N GLY A 593 22.79 -31.21 -2.69
CA GLY A 593 23.59 -30.01 -2.37
C GLY A 593 24.53 -29.58 -3.50
N GLU A 594 25.06 -30.54 -4.28
CA GLU A 594 25.96 -30.24 -5.40
C GLU A 594 25.21 -29.60 -6.57
N GLY A 595 24.05 -30.15 -6.95
CA GLY A 595 23.17 -29.55 -7.95
C GLY A 595 22.66 -28.17 -7.52
N ALA A 596 22.36 -27.99 -6.23
CA ALA A 596 21.98 -26.68 -5.70
C ALA A 596 23.10 -25.63 -5.86
N LEU A 597 24.36 -25.99 -5.60
CA LEU A 597 25.49 -25.07 -5.81
C LEU A 597 25.75 -24.77 -7.29
N ALA A 598 25.54 -25.75 -8.17
CA ALA A 598 25.63 -25.55 -9.62
C ALA A 598 24.59 -24.53 -10.11
N GLU A 599 23.35 -24.60 -9.62
CA GLU A 599 22.32 -23.59 -9.93
C GLU A 599 22.71 -22.19 -9.46
N LEU A 600 23.22 -22.08 -8.22
CA LEU A 600 23.68 -20.79 -7.68
C LEU A 600 24.94 -20.25 -8.37
N ALA A 601 25.79 -21.09 -8.96
CA ALA A 601 26.96 -20.63 -9.72
C ALA A 601 26.55 -19.90 -11.01
N GLY A 602 25.34 -20.16 -11.53
CA GLY A 602 24.77 -19.46 -12.68
C GLY A 602 24.23 -18.06 -12.39
N VAL A 603 24.29 -17.58 -11.13
CA VAL A 603 23.92 -16.22 -10.72
C VAL A 603 25.21 -15.37 -10.62
N PRO A 604 25.54 -14.52 -11.61
CA PRO A 604 26.81 -13.79 -11.62
C PRO A 604 26.87 -12.74 -10.51
N ALA A 605 27.97 -12.69 -9.75
CA ALA A 605 28.15 -11.72 -8.67
C ALA A 605 28.02 -10.24 -9.12
N GLY A 606 28.34 -9.94 -10.39
CA GLY A 606 28.27 -8.61 -10.99
C GLY A 606 26.97 -8.28 -11.75
N ALA A 607 26.10 -9.27 -12.04
CA ALA A 607 24.80 -9.03 -12.68
C ALA A 607 23.80 -8.30 -11.76
N LEU A 608 24.15 -8.25 -10.46
CA LEU A 608 23.27 -7.85 -9.39
C LEU A 608 23.30 -6.33 -9.06
N ALA A 609 23.62 -5.45 -10.02
CA ALA A 609 23.99 -4.06 -9.73
C ALA A 609 22.82 -3.09 -9.46
N SER A 610 21.55 -3.50 -9.63
CA SER A 610 20.38 -2.67 -9.35
C SER A 610 19.90 -2.82 -7.89
N ALA A 611 19.15 -1.83 -7.37
CA ALA A 611 18.60 -1.88 -6.01
C ALA A 611 17.66 -3.09 -5.78
N ASP A 612 16.91 -3.52 -6.81
CA ASP A 612 16.04 -4.72 -6.75
C ASP A 612 16.82 -6.02 -6.58
N SER A 613 18.09 -6.01 -7.00
CA SER A 613 18.95 -7.18 -7.00
C SER A 613 19.54 -7.53 -5.63
N ASP A 614 19.53 -6.58 -4.70
CA ASP A 614 20.09 -6.77 -3.36
C ASP A 614 19.23 -7.73 -2.50
N ILE A 615 17.93 -7.85 -2.81
CA ILE A 615 17.01 -8.81 -2.18
C ILE A 615 17.41 -10.24 -2.54
N ILE A 616 17.54 -10.51 -3.85
CA ILE A 616 17.89 -11.85 -4.35
C ILE A 616 19.31 -12.21 -3.92
N ARG A 617 20.25 -11.26 -3.93
CA ARG A 617 21.64 -11.46 -3.50
C ARG A 617 21.72 -12.01 -2.07
N ALA A 618 21.04 -11.37 -1.12
CA ALA A 618 21.11 -11.79 0.28
C ALA A 618 20.59 -13.22 0.50
N ASP A 619 19.51 -13.60 -0.19
CA ASP A 619 18.97 -14.96 -0.14
C ASP A 619 19.91 -15.98 -0.82
N VAL A 620 20.51 -15.64 -1.97
CA VAL A 620 21.50 -16.48 -2.67
C VAL A 620 22.73 -16.75 -1.79
N GLU A 621 23.28 -15.71 -1.17
CA GLU A 621 24.46 -15.84 -0.31
C GLU A 621 24.19 -16.67 0.94
N LEU A 622 23.03 -16.46 1.57
CA LEU A 622 22.61 -17.25 2.72
C LEU A 622 22.42 -18.73 2.35
N LEU A 623 21.71 -19.00 1.24
CA LEU A 623 21.49 -20.36 0.78
C LEU A 623 22.81 -21.06 0.43
N ARG A 624 23.71 -20.38 -0.30
CA ARG A 624 25.05 -20.89 -0.61
C ARG A 624 25.81 -21.27 0.66
N ALA A 625 25.89 -20.36 1.63
CA ALA A 625 26.61 -20.59 2.88
C ALA A 625 26.03 -21.79 3.67
N ARG A 626 24.70 -21.96 3.67
CA ARG A 626 24.05 -23.13 4.29
C ARG A 626 24.37 -24.44 3.57
N ILE A 627 24.37 -24.44 2.23
CA ILE A 627 24.69 -25.63 1.44
C ILE A 627 26.16 -26.02 1.63
N GLU A 628 27.09 -25.07 1.48
CA GLU A 628 28.53 -25.30 1.67
C GLU A 628 28.84 -25.84 3.08
N ARG A 629 28.19 -25.30 4.11
CA ARG A 629 28.24 -25.83 5.48
C ARG A 629 27.74 -27.27 5.56
N SER A 630 26.61 -27.58 4.93
CA SER A 630 26.03 -28.94 4.95
C SER A 630 26.90 -29.98 4.25
N LEU A 631 27.72 -29.55 3.28
CA LEU A 631 28.68 -30.39 2.55
C LEU A 631 30.06 -30.45 3.23
N GLY A 632 30.31 -29.68 4.30
CA GLY A 632 31.60 -29.64 4.99
C GLY A 632 32.72 -28.97 4.18
N ARG A 633 32.40 -28.02 3.29
CA ARG A 633 33.41 -27.30 2.50
C ARG A 633 34.13 -26.27 3.36
N THR A 634 35.45 -26.42 3.53
CA THR A 634 36.29 -25.56 4.39
C THR A 634 36.81 -24.30 3.69
N ARG A 635 36.62 -24.19 2.36
CA ARG A 635 36.94 -23.00 1.57
C ARG A 635 35.65 -22.52 0.90
N ALA A 636 34.87 -21.73 1.62
CA ALA A 636 33.61 -21.20 1.12
C ALA A 636 33.87 -20.28 -0.08
N THR A 637 32.91 -20.21 -1.00
CA THR A 637 33.00 -19.22 -2.08
C THR A 637 32.99 -17.83 -1.46
N ALA A 638 33.93 -16.95 -1.84
CA ALA A 638 33.91 -15.56 -1.41
C ALA A 638 32.55 -14.95 -1.79
N GLY A 639 31.80 -14.42 -0.82
CA GLY A 639 30.60 -13.64 -1.11
C GLY A 639 30.75 -12.21 -0.64
N ALA A 640 29.66 -11.44 -0.62
CA ALA A 640 29.72 -10.04 -0.28
C ALA A 640 30.37 -9.82 1.10
N PRO A 641 31.17 -8.74 1.22
CA PRO A 641 31.72 -8.35 2.50
C PRO A 641 30.60 -8.14 3.51
N GLU A 642 30.89 -8.47 4.77
CA GLU A 642 29.97 -8.23 5.85
C GLU A 642 29.58 -6.75 5.88
N PRO A 643 28.28 -6.39 5.91
CA PRO A 643 27.90 -5.00 5.96
C PRO A 643 28.52 -4.36 7.21
N PRO A 644 29.05 -3.13 7.15
CA PRO A 644 29.68 -2.50 8.30
C PRO A 644 28.69 -2.31 9.45
N ALA A 645 29.19 -2.13 10.68
CA ALA A 645 28.36 -2.08 11.89
C ALA A 645 27.39 -0.88 11.92
N ASP A 646 27.75 0.19 11.22
CA ASP A 646 27.02 1.46 11.10
C ASP A 646 26.20 1.56 9.79
N ALA A 647 26.16 0.50 8.97
CA ALA A 647 25.38 0.49 7.75
C ALA A 647 23.88 0.76 8.04
N ALA A 648 23.22 1.48 7.12
CA ALA A 648 21.78 1.62 7.13
C ALA A 648 21.12 0.23 7.25
N THR A 649 20.27 0.08 8.27
CA THR A 649 19.63 -1.19 8.57
C THR A 649 18.34 -1.30 7.78
N ASN A 650 18.29 -2.25 6.84
CA ASN A 650 17.09 -2.60 6.07
C ASN A 650 16.69 -4.06 6.35
N ALA A 651 15.57 -4.52 5.79
CA ALA A 651 15.06 -5.89 6.00
C ALA A 651 16.04 -7.02 5.64
N ARG A 652 17.14 -6.73 4.93
CA ARG A 652 18.13 -7.72 4.45
C ARG A 652 19.41 -7.75 5.27
N THR A 653 19.70 -6.72 6.07
CA THR A 653 20.90 -6.65 6.90
C THR A 653 21.09 -7.89 7.80
N PRO A 654 20.05 -8.43 8.49
CA PRO A 654 20.20 -9.64 9.29
C PRO A 654 20.56 -10.88 8.46
N LEU A 655 20.01 -11.01 7.24
CA LEU A 655 20.27 -12.15 6.36
C LEU A 655 21.71 -12.16 5.84
N ARG A 656 22.28 -10.98 5.51
CA ARG A 656 23.70 -10.88 5.12
C ARG A 656 24.64 -11.23 6.25
N ARG A 657 24.35 -10.76 7.47
CA ARG A 657 25.10 -11.13 8.68
C ARG A 657 24.98 -12.63 8.96
N LEU A 658 23.80 -13.21 8.76
CA LEU A 658 23.57 -14.66 8.90
C LEU A 658 24.35 -15.48 7.85
N ALA A 659 24.44 -15.00 6.60
CA ALA A 659 25.25 -15.63 5.57
C ALA A 659 26.74 -15.62 5.96
N ALA A 660 27.25 -14.47 6.42
CA ALA A 660 28.62 -14.34 6.93
C ALA A 660 28.89 -15.29 8.12
N ALA A 661 27.95 -15.40 9.06
CA ALA A 661 28.04 -16.32 10.20
C ALA A 661 28.11 -17.79 9.77
N ASN A 662 27.27 -18.21 8.82
CA ASN A 662 27.28 -19.57 8.28
C ASN A 662 28.59 -19.88 7.53
N ARG A 663 29.16 -18.92 6.78
CA ARG A 663 30.48 -19.08 6.14
C ARG A 663 31.59 -19.25 7.17
N ALA A 664 31.66 -18.36 8.17
CA ALA A 664 32.66 -18.45 9.23
C ALA A 664 32.55 -19.78 10.00
N TRP A 665 31.33 -20.27 10.23
CA TRP A 665 31.11 -21.58 10.83
C TRP A 665 31.63 -22.72 9.93
N ALA A 666 31.35 -22.69 8.62
CA ALA A 666 31.85 -23.69 7.68
C ALA A 666 33.39 -23.72 7.59
N GLU A 667 34.03 -22.56 7.73
CA GLU A 667 35.49 -22.39 7.71
C GLU A 667 36.17 -22.62 9.06
N HIS A 668 35.43 -23.04 10.09
CA HIS A 668 35.93 -23.23 11.46
C HIS A 668 36.52 -21.96 12.10
N ARG A 669 36.06 -20.77 11.68
CA ARG A 669 36.41 -19.47 12.30
C ARG A 669 35.42 -19.16 13.42
N ASP A 670 35.58 -19.85 14.55
CA ASP A 670 34.57 -19.89 15.61
C ASP A 670 34.26 -18.53 16.26
N ASP A 671 35.28 -17.70 16.51
CA ASP A 671 35.08 -16.37 17.10
C ASP A 671 34.32 -15.45 16.13
N ASP A 672 34.63 -15.53 14.83
CA ASP A 672 33.97 -14.75 13.79
C ASP A 672 32.52 -15.20 13.64
N ALA A 673 32.28 -16.52 13.63
CA ALA A 673 30.94 -17.09 13.59
C ALA A 673 30.10 -16.66 14.80
N ALA A 674 30.66 -16.75 16.01
CA ALA A 674 29.97 -16.33 17.25
C ALA A 674 29.53 -14.87 17.18
N ARG A 675 30.45 -13.97 16.78
CA ARG A 675 30.16 -12.53 16.66
C ARG A 675 29.11 -12.25 15.59
N ALA A 676 29.24 -12.87 14.42
CA ALA A 676 28.31 -12.68 13.31
C ALA A 676 26.90 -13.21 13.62
N PHE A 677 26.79 -14.37 14.28
CA PHE A 677 25.48 -14.89 14.73
C PHE A 677 24.82 -13.98 15.77
N ALA A 678 25.56 -13.56 16.79
CA ALA A 678 25.03 -12.64 17.81
C ALA A 678 24.56 -11.32 17.20
N SER A 679 25.35 -10.76 16.28
CA SER A 679 25.00 -9.55 15.53
C SER A 679 23.75 -9.74 14.66
N ALA A 680 23.68 -10.83 13.88
CA ALA A 680 22.51 -11.15 13.06
C ALA A 680 21.23 -11.27 13.90
N PHE A 681 21.33 -11.91 15.06
CA PHE A 681 20.18 -12.09 15.95
C PHE A 681 19.73 -10.79 16.58
N ALA A 682 20.67 -9.98 17.09
CA ALA A 682 20.37 -8.66 17.66
C ALA A 682 19.70 -7.74 16.62
N LEU A 683 20.17 -7.74 15.38
CA LEU A 683 19.56 -6.97 14.28
C LEU A 683 18.15 -7.48 13.94
N ALA A 684 17.95 -8.80 13.86
CA ALA A 684 16.63 -9.37 13.61
C ALA A 684 15.62 -9.03 14.72
N GLN A 685 16.07 -9.06 15.99
CA GLN A 685 15.26 -8.65 17.14
C GLN A 685 14.94 -7.15 17.10
N ALA A 686 15.92 -6.30 16.79
CA ALA A 686 15.73 -4.86 16.70
C ALA A 686 14.72 -4.46 15.61
N GLN A 687 14.69 -5.21 14.50
CA GLN A 687 13.68 -5.05 13.45
C GLN A 687 12.30 -5.60 13.86
N GLY A 688 12.27 -6.57 14.77
CA GLY A 688 11.03 -7.18 15.24
C GLY A 688 10.29 -8.00 14.16
N VAL A 689 10.98 -8.47 13.12
CA VAL A 689 10.39 -9.29 12.04
C VAL A 689 10.41 -10.78 12.42
N PRO A 690 9.26 -11.41 12.70
CA PRO A 690 9.19 -12.80 13.18
C PRO A 690 9.96 -13.80 12.31
N LEU A 691 9.77 -13.76 10.98
CA LEU A 691 10.45 -14.67 10.06
C LEU A 691 11.98 -14.51 10.10
N ALA A 692 12.49 -13.29 10.22
CA ALA A 692 13.92 -13.04 10.30
C ALA A 692 14.51 -13.61 11.60
N ILE A 693 13.80 -13.40 12.72
CA ILE A 693 14.19 -13.93 14.04
C ILE A 693 14.25 -15.47 13.99
N VAL A 694 13.22 -16.13 13.44
CA VAL A 694 13.20 -17.59 13.29
C VAL A 694 14.32 -18.09 12.40
N ARG A 695 14.54 -17.46 11.23
CA ARG A 695 15.62 -17.86 10.29
C ARG A 695 17.00 -17.79 10.94
N VAL A 696 17.29 -16.74 11.72
CA VAL A 696 18.56 -16.60 12.43
C VAL A 696 18.65 -17.59 13.58
N ALA A 697 17.58 -17.74 14.38
CA ALA A 697 17.55 -18.68 15.50
C ALA A 697 17.78 -20.13 15.05
N ALA A 698 17.23 -20.54 13.91
CA ALA A 698 17.41 -21.88 13.36
C ALA A 698 18.88 -22.27 13.16
N ASP A 699 19.67 -21.36 12.58
CA ASP A 699 21.10 -21.61 12.38
C ASP A 699 21.91 -21.38 13.67
N TYR A 700 21.58 -20.35 14.45
CA TYR A 700 22.36 -19.98 15.63
C TYR A 700 22.22 -21.01 16.76
N VAL A 701 21.01 -21.53 17.00
CA VAL A 701 20.80 -22.63 17.95
C VAL A 701 21.59 -23.86 17.51
N GLY A 702 21.58 -24.19 16.22
CA GLY A 702 22.41 -25.28 15.68
C GLY A 702 23.90 -25.08 15.96
N TYR A 703 24.41 -23.85 15.76
CA TYR A 703 25.80 -23.49 16.07
C TYR A 703 26.15 -23.65 17.56
N LEU A 704 25.27 -23.20 18.46
CA LEU A 704 25.48 -23.28 19.91
C LEU A 704 25.42 -24.72 20.42
N LEU A 705 24.46 -25.51 19.93
CA LEU A 705 24.33 -26.92 20.30
C LEU A 705 25.52 -27.75 19.83
N ALA A 706 26.07 -27.47 18.65
CA ALA A 706 27.30 -28.10 18.15
C ALA A 706 28.52 -27.84 19.07
N ARG A 707 28.45 -26.81 19.92
CA ARG A 707 29.48 -26.43 20.89
C ARG A 707 29.06 -26.72 22.34
N THR A 708 28.02 -27.52 22.53
CA THR A 708 27.47 -27.89 23.85
C THR A 708 27.02 -26.70 24.72
N ARG A 709 26.78 -25.52 24.11
CA ARG A 709 26.31 -24.30 24.79
C ARG A 709 24.79 -24.32 24.96
N VAL A 710 24.28 -25.33 25.67
CA VAL A 710 22.84 -25.63 25.77
C VAL A 710 22.04 -24.52 26.45
N ALA A 711 22.60 -23.86 27.48
CA ALA A 711 21.92 -22.77 28.18
C ALA A 711 21.65 -21.55 27.26
N GLU A 712 22.64 -21.19 26.44
CA GLU A 712 22.51 -20.09 25.48
C GLU A 712 21.58 -20.48 24.34
N ALA A 713 21.68 -21.71 23.85
CA ALA A 713 20.74 -22.25 22.86
C ALA A 713 19.28 -22.17 23.37
N ALA A 714 19.06 -22.49 24.64
CA ALA A 714 17.73 -22.38 25.27
C ALA A 714 17.21 -20.95 25.31
N ALA A 715 18.08 -19.97 25.59
CA ALA A 715 17.71 -18.55 25.63
C ALA A 715 17.31 -17.99 24.26
N ILE A 716 17.93 -18.47 23.18
CA ILE A 716 17.54 -18.09 21.81
C ILE A 716 16.27 -18.84 21.39
N ALA A 717 16.22 -20.15 21.63
CA ALA A 717 15.09 -21.00 21.24
C ALA A 717 13.78 -20.61 21.93
N SER A 718 13.81 -20.17 23.19
CA SER A 718 12.61 -19.75 23.92
C SER A 718 11.87 -18.58 23.26
N GLN A 719 12.61 -17.70 22.58
CA GLN A 719 12.05 -16.53 21.91
C GLN A 719 11.27 -16.87 20.64
N VAL A 720 11.60 -17.99 20.01
CA VAL A 720 10.92 -18.45 18.79
C VAL A 720 9.87 -19.53 19.04
N ALA A 721 9.71 -19.98 20.29
CA ALA A 721 8.78 -21.04 20.67
C ALA A 721 7.31 -20.70 20.34
N VAL A 722 6.94 -19.42 20.38
CA VAL A 722 5.58 -18.93 20.09
C VAL A 722 5.11 -19.19 18.64
N TRP A 723 6.05 -19.45 17.72
CA TRP A 723 5.77 -19.75 16.32
C TRP A 723 5.97 -21.23 15.96
N ALA A 724 6.39 -22.07 16.91
CA ALA A 724 6.71 -23.47 16.64
C ALA A 724 5.50 -24.29 16.17
N ASP A 725 4.28 -23.84 16.45
CA ASP A 725 3.04 -24.50 16.03
C ASP A 725 2.67 -24.27 14.55
N ARG A 726 3.19 -23.18 13.96
CA ARG A 726 2.83 -22.67 12.64
C ARG A 726 4.01 -22.54 11.66
N ASP A 727 5.24 -22.64 12.15
CA ASP A 727 6.46 -22.56 11.34
C ASP A 727 7.38 -23.77 11.57
N TYR A 728 7.84 -24.35 10.47
CA TYR A 728 8.62 -25.60 10.49
C TYR A 728 10.01 -25.41 11.09
N ASP A 729 10.70 -24.31 10.79
CA ASP A 729 12.06 -24.06 11.29
C ASP A 729 12.03 -23.76 12.78
N ALA A 730 11.02 -23.01 13.25
CA ALA A 730 10.78 -22.81 14.68
C ALA A 730 10.48 -24.13 15.42
N ALA A 731 9.71 -25.04 14.81
CA ALA A 731 9.47 -26.38 15.36
C ALA A 731 10.76 -27.20 15.47
N LEU A 732 11.63 -27.15 14.45
CA LEU A 732 12.92 -27.83 14.47
C LEU A 732 13.86 -27.27 15.54
N VAL A 733 13.83 -25.96 15.82
CA VAL A 733 14.57 -25.35 16.92
C VAL A 733 14.14 -25.93 18.27
N GLN A 734 12.83 -26.04 18.52
CA GLN A 734 12.32 -26.64 19.76
C GLN A 734 12.69 -28.12 19.87
N LEU A 735 12.61 -28.86 18.77
CA LEU A 735 12.99 -30.26 18.70
C LEU A 735 14.47 -30.48 19.03
N ALA A 736 15.35 -29.67 18.44
CA ALA A 736 16.79 -29.72 18.69
C ALA A 736 17.14 -29.40 20.15
N LEU A 737 16.51 -28.36 20.72
CA LEU A 737 16.71 -28.02 22.12
C LEU A 737 16.24 -29.12 23.07
N ALA A 738 15.02 -29.64 22.86
CA ALA A 738 14.46 -30.67 23.73
C ALA A 738 15.31 -31.95 23.73
N ARG A 739 15.85 -32.31 22.56
CA ARG A 739 16.82 -33.41 22.43
C ARG A 739 18.10 -33.13 23.22
N ALA A 740 18.70 -31.96 23.04
CA ALA A 740 19.94 -31.58 23.72
C ALA A 740 19.80 -31.53 25.26
N GLN A 741 18.59 -31.27 25.76
CA GLN A 741 18.29 -31.24 27.19
C GLN A 741 17.84 -32.59 27.77
N GLY A 742 17.74 -33.65 26.97
CA GLY A 742 17.25 -34.94 27.44
C GLY A 742 15.75 -34.98 27.78
N ARG A 743 14.97 -33.97 27.37
CA ARG A 743 13.55 -33.87 27.75
C ARG A 743 12.66 -34.65 26.79
N ARG A 744 12.49 -35.95 27.04
CA ARG A 744 11.77 -36.88 26.15
C ARG A 744 10.34 -36.46 25.80
N GLU A 745 9.55 -36.01 26.76
CA GLU A 745 8.17 -35.56 26.51
C GLU A 745 8.11 -34.31 25.64
N ALA A 746 8.96 -33.31 25.95
CA ALA A 746 9.07 -32.09 25.15
C ALA A 746 9.59 -32.38 23.74
N TRP A 747 10.51 -33.34 23.60
CA TRP A 747 11.00 -33.81 22.31
C TRP A 747 9.88 -34.45 21.49
N GLN A 748 9.06 -35.31 22.10
CA GLN A 748 7.94 -35.97 21.40
C GLN A 748 6.93 -34.93 20.90
N ALA A 749 6.54 -33.97 21.74
CA ALA A 749 5.61 -32.91 21.36
C ALA A 749 6.15 -32.02 20.21
N ALA A 750 7.44 -31.66 20.27
CA ALA A 750 8.09 -30.91 19.20
C ALA A 750 8.24 -31.74 17.92
N PHE A 751 8.49 -33.04 18.04
CA PHE A 751 8.61 -33.96 16.90
C PHE A 751 7.28 -34.12 16.17
N ASP A 752 6.18 -34.31 16.91
CA ASP A 752 4.85 -34.39 16.33
C ASP A 752 4.43 -33.10 15.64
N THR A 753 4.80 -31.96 16.20
CA THR A 753 4.58 -30.64 15.59
C THR A 753 5.39 -30.47 14.30
N ALA A 754 6.69 -30.78 14.33
CA ALA A 754 7.54 -30.72 13.15
C ALA A 754 7.04 -31.67 12.06
N ARG A 755 6.60 -32.88 12.41
CA ARG A 755 6.03 -33.86 11.47
C ARG A 755 4.74 -33.36 10.82
N ARG A 756 3.85 -32.70 11.57
CA ARG A 756 2.63 -32.10 11.03
C ARG A 756 2.93 -30.99 10.03
N LEU A 757 3.96 -30.18 10.29
CA LEU A 757 4.35 -29.05 9.44
C LEU A 757 5.25 -29.46 8.26
N ALA A 758 5.86 -30.64 8.29
CA ALA A 758 6.91 -31.04 7.36
C ALA A 758 6.48 -31.05 5.88
N GLY A 759 5.26 -31.49 5.56
CA GLY A 759 4.92 -31.83 4.18
C GLY A 759 5.83 -32.97 3.68
N GLU A 760 6.49 -32.78 2.54
CA GLU A 760 7.51 -33.70 1.99
C GLU A 760 8.92 -33.44 2.55
N ARG A 761 9.10 -32.45 3.44
CA ARG A 761 10.42 -32.16 4.05
C ARG A 761 10.83 -33.29 4.99
N ALA A 762 12.10 -33.67 4.94
CA ALA A 762 12.67 -34.59 5.90
C ALA A 762 12.99 -33.88 7.23
N ILE A 763 12.59 -34.48 8.35
CA ILE A 763 13.13 -34.12 9.66
C ILE A 763 14.59 -34.62 9.71
N PRO A 764 15.58 -33.78 10.07
CA PRO A 764 16.96 -34.21 10.13
C PRO A 764 17.15 -35.47 10.99
N ARG A 765 17.84 -36.49 10.47
CA ARG A 765 18.02 -37.79 11.17
C ARG A 765 18.58 -37.64 12.58
N ALA A 766 19.50 -36.69 12.77
CA ALA A 766 20.09 -36.38 14.07
C ALA A 766 19.07 -35.90 15.12
N LEU A 767 17.94 -35.34 14.68
CA LEU A 767 16.85 -34.83 15.53
C LEU A 767 15.70 -35.82 15.69
N GLY A 768 15.53 -36.73 14.73
CA GLY A 768 14.43 -37.70 14.69
C GLY A 768 14.57 -38.91 15.63
N THR A 769 15.69 -39.01 16.35
CA THR A 769 15.85 -40.02 17.42
C THR A 769 15.51 -39.40 18.78
N PRO A 770 14.83 -40.13 19.69
CA PRO A 770 14.55 -39.64 21.03
C PRO A 770 15.87 -39.45 21.82
N PRO A 771 15.91 -38.53 22.80
CA PRO A 771 17.03 -38.45 23.72
C PRO A 771 17.19 -39.78 24.48
N GLY A 772 18.45 -40.13 24.76
CA GLY A 772 18.84 -41.36 25.45
C GLY A 772 18.43 -41.39 26.91
#